data_AF-A0A0G4LKM3-F1
#
_entry.id   AF-A0A0G4LKM3-F1
#
_cell.length_a   1.000
_cell.length_b   1.000
_cell.length_c   1.000
_cell.angle_alpha   90.00
_cell.angle_beta   90.00
_cell.angle_gamma   90.00
#
_symmetry.space_group_name_H-M   'P 1'
#
loop_
_entity.id
_entity.type
_entity.pdbx_description
1 polymer ?
#
loop_
_entity_poly.entity_id
_entity_poly.type
_entity_poly.pdbx_seq_one_letter_code
_entity_poly.pdbx_strand_id
1 'polypeptide(L)'
;MPRCATGYAAKSTQRALALLEPYILQLSAWREEWKEIAVGRLAVTRIHELFDIVLHWPESRDALDDLRVAVTTPQRRLQLTDTFSAALQKRLLHPGRSTLDILQVYISMIRTFHALDHSKVLLERVVHSLQLYLCQRDDAIRIVVTGLLSGPDEAAAAAGGGSGMGRLQELAALLNDPAQQRRQTADDEELDWNDMDWVPDPVDAGVNYKRPKSEDVIGTLINALGSQDIFIKEFQSIIAERLLSKQTEFSQEVKVLNLLKKKFGENALQNCDVMLKDIQDSTRVDTVITRQMQMAEWGQTMLLSYHTKILSRLFWPTLDREHFLLPQPVIEMQSRYDTRYESLKSSRKLTWLNNLGTATVHLDLEDRSIDQECKTYEAAVIYAFQDDGSSTSPVQRTVSQLEDTLQMDDDTIRLALVFWASQRVLREVAPDTYVVLERLEEDTAPAPRDSSPALDDDDVAPSHDTVSPSKTGRGAMDAQEKERRLVYWQFIFGMLTNSAPTMPLGQMAMMMKMLIPDGFPWSNEELQEFLAEKMAEGELELSEDVIGTLINALGSQDIFIKEFQSIIAERLLSMQTEFPQEVKVLNLLKKKFGENALQNCDVMLKDIQDSTRVDTVITRQMQMADLKSSRKLTWLNNLGTATVHLDLEDRSIDKACKTYEAAVIYAFQDDGSSTSPAQRTVNQLEDTLQMDDDAIRLALVFWASQRVLREVAPDTYVVLERLEEDTAPAPRDSSPALDDDVAPLHDTMSPSKTGRGAMDAQEKERRLVYWQFIFGMLTNSAPTMPLGQMAMMMKMLIPDGFPWSNEELQEFLAEKMAEGELELVGGKYRLPKK
;
A
#
# COMPACT_ATOMS: atom_id res chain seq x y z
N MET A 1 94.98 -30.14 1.84
CA MET A 1 94.01 -29.05 1.56
C MET A 1 92.97 -29.60 0.61
N PRO A 2 91.71 -29.75 1.04
CA PRO A 2 90.65 -28.87 0.54
C PRO A 2 89.56 -28.61 1.59
N ARG A 3 89.42 -27.37 2.07
CA ARG A 3 88.27 -26.93 2.89
C ARG A 3 87.65 -25.62 2.41
N CYS A 4 88.01 -25.13 1.22
CA CYS A 4 87.61 -23.79 0.77
C CYS A 4 86.48 -23.76 -0.28
N ALA A 5 86.05 -24.90 -0.84
CA ALA A 5 85.08 -24.91 -1.94
C ALA A 5 83.60 -24.94 -1.49
N THR A 6 83.27 -25.49 -0.31
CA THR A 6 81.87 -25.65 0.14
C THR A 6 81.27 -24.37 0.73
N GLY A 7 82.08 -23.46 1.27
CA GLY A 7 81.60 -22.18 1.82
C GLY A 7 81.26 -21.14 0.75
N TYR A 8 81.83 -21.25 -0.46
CA TYR A 8 81.55 -20.33 -1.57
C TYR A 8 80.22 -20.66 -2.26
N ALA A 9 79.88 -21.94 -2.42
CA ALA A 9 78.62 -22.37 -3.02
C ALA A 9 77.40 -21.93 -2.18
N ALA A 10 77.43 -22.15 -0.85
CA ALA A 10 76.36 -21.74 0.06
C ALA A 10 76.17 -20.21 0.15
N LYS A 11 77.26 -19.44 0.10
CA LYS A 11 77.20 -17.97 0.06
C LYS A 11 76.74 -17.44 -1.30
N SER A 12 77.04 -18.16 -2.39
CA SER A 12 76.57 -17.79 -3.74
C SER A 12 75.08 -18.09 -3.93
N THR A 13 74.55 -19.17 -3.36
CA THR A 13 73.12 -19.48 -3.37
C THR A 13 72.33 -18.56 -2.44
N GLN A 14 72.85 -18.20 -1.26
CA GLN A 14 72.25 -17.17 -0.40
C GLN A 14 72.25 -15.78 -1.07
N ARG A 15 73.31 -15.41 -1.79
CA ARG A 15 73.33 -14.16 -2.56
C ARG A 15 72.38 -14.19 -3.75
N ALA A 16 72.26 -15.32 -4.45
CA ALA A 16 71.30 -15.47 -5.55
C ALA A 16 69.85 -15.42 -5.04
N LEU A 17 69.55 -16.03 -3.89
CA LEU A 17 68.25 -15.93 -3.23
C LEU A 17 67.97 -14.50 -2.77
N ALA A 18 68.93 -13.80 -2.15
CA ALA A 18 68.76 -12.39 -1.75
C ALA A 18 68.59 -11.42 -2.93
N LEU A 19 69.11 -11.76 -4.12
CA LEU A 19 68.91 -10.99 -5.35
C LEU A 19 67.56 -11.28 -6.03
N LEU A 20 66.99 -12.47 -5.81
CA LEU A 20 65.68 -12.88 -6.33
C LEU A 20 64.53 -12.57 -5.36
N GLU A 21 64.82 -12.42 -4.07
CA GLU A 21 63.88 -12.04 -3.01
C GLU A 21 63.05 -10.78 -3.33
N PRO A 22 63.62 -9.66 -3.83
CA PRO A 22 62.82 -8.50 -4.26
C PRO A 22 61.91 -8.81 -5.45
N TYR A 23 62.34 -9.67 -6.39
CA TYR A 23 61.51 -10.08 -7.53
C TYR A 23 60.38 -11.02 -7.11
N ILE A 24 60.62 -11.92 -6.16
CA ILE A 24 59.60 -12.81 -5.60
C ILE A 24 58.57 -12.00 -4.82
N LEU A 25 59.00 -11.02 -4.02
CA LEU A 25 58.12 -10.11 -3.31
C LEU A 25 57.29 -9.25 -4.28
N GLN A 26 57.90 -8.75 -5.36
CA GLN A 26 57.20 -8.01 -6.40
C GLN A 26 56.19 -8.88 -7.17
N LEU A 27 56.53 -10.13 -7.49
CA LEU A 27 55.61 -11.11 -8.07
C LEU A 27 54.45 -11.45 -7.13
N SER A 28 54.69 -11.56 -5.82
CA SER A 28 53.62 -11.75 -4.84
C SER A 28 52.73 -10.53 -4.69
N ALA A 29 53.30 -9.32 -4.72
CA ALA A 29 52.54 -8.07 -4.68
C ALA A 29 51.65 -7.93 -5.92
N TRP A 30 52.20 -8.18 -7.12
CA TRP A 30 51.43 -8.17 -8.36
C TRP A 30 50.34 -9.24 -8.35
N ARG A 31 50.62 -10.44 -7.83
CA ARG A 31 49.60 -11.49 -7.69
C ARG A 31 48.42 -11.01 -6.84
N GLU A 32 48.66 -10.35 -5.71
CA GLU A 32 47.59 -9.83 -4.87
C GLU A 32 46.85 -8.66 -5.55
N GLU A 33 47.55 -7.75 -6.25
CA GLU A 33 46.91 -6.68 -7.04
C GLU A 33 46.00 -7.23 -8.15
N TRP A 34 46.48 -8.20 -8.93
CA TRP A 34 45.68 -8.84 -9.98
C TRP A 34 44.49 -9.61 -9.41
N LYS A 35 44.65 -10.21 -8.22
CA LYS A 35 43.58 -10.90 -7.52
C LYS A 35 42.52 -9.90 -7.02
N GLU A 36 42.92 -8.76 -6.46
CA GLU A 36 41.98 -7.70 -6.08
C GLU A 36 41.22 -7.14 -7.29
N ILE A 37 41.90 -6.93 -8.42
CA ILE A 37 41.26 -6.48 -9.66
C ILE A 37 40.29 -7.54 -10.19
N ALA A 38 40.67 -8.82 -10.16
CA ALA A 38 39.83 -9.93 -10.63
C ALA A 38 38.58 -10.09 -9.75
N VAL A 39 38.74 -10.11 -8.42
CA VAL A 39 37.62 -10.13 -7.45
C VAL A 39 36.75 -8.88 -7.63
N GLY A 40 37.37 -7.73 -7.85
CA GLY A 40 36.68 -6.47 -8.10
C GLY A 40 35.75 -6.54 -9.32
N ARG A 41 36.23 -7.07 -10.45
CA ARG A 41 35.44 -7.25 -11.68
C ARG A 41 34.38 -8.34 -11.56
N LEU A 42 34.70 -9.44 -10.89
CA LEU A 42 33.76 -10.53 -10.63
C LEU A 42 32.57 -10.02 -9.80
N ALA A 43 32.85 -9.26 -8.75
CA ALA A 43 31.83 -8.66 -7.89
C ALA A 43 30.86 -7.77 -8.67
N VAL A 44 31.38 -6.86 -9.52
CA VAL A 44 30.53 -5.99 -10.35
C VAL A 44 29.64 -6.79 -11.30
N THR A 45 30.19 -7.86 -11.89
CA THR A 45 29.42 -8.75 -12.77
C THR A 45 28.31 -9.45 -12.01
N ARG A 46 28.61 -10.02 -10.83
CA ARG A 46 27.63 -10.67 -9.95
C ARG A 46 26.58 -9.72 -9.40
N ILE A 47 26.94 -8.45 -9.15
CA ILE A 47 25.98 -7.40 -8.76
C ILE A 47 24.95 -7.16 -9.87
N HIS A 48 25.39 -7.09 -11.14
CA HIS A 48 24.46 -6.92 -12.27
C HIS A 48 23.58 -8.17 -12.50
N GLU A 49 24.11 -9.36 -12.25
CA GLU A 49 23.38 -10.64 -12.36
C GLU A 49 22.54 -10.95 -11.11
N LEU A 50 22.60 -10.13 -10.06
CA LEU A 50 21.96 -10.43 -8.77
C LEU A 50 20.45 -10.67 -8.91
N PHE A 51 19.76 -9.93 -9.78
CA PHE A 51 18.34 -10.18 -10.04
C PHE A 51 18.08 -11.59 -10.60
N ASP A 52 18.94 -12.06 -11.52
CA ASP A 52 18.81 -13.40 -12.11
C ASP A 52 19.24 -14.48 -11.13
N ILE A 53 20.23 -14.21 -10.26
CA ILE A 53 20.59 -15.06 -9.13
C ILE A 53 19.38 -15.23 -8.19
N VAL A 54 18.66 -14.15 -7.89
CA VAL A 54 17.46 -14.22 -7.04
C VAL A 54 16.35 -15.05 -7.69
N LEU A 55 16.15 -14.92 -9.00
CA LEU A 55 15.10 -15.65 -9.73
C LEU A 55 15.32 -17.17 -9.75
N HIS A 56 16.58 -17.62 -9.81
CA HIS A 56 16.95 -19.05 -9.87
C HIS A 56 17.35 -19.63 -8.51
N TRP A 57 17.03 -18.95 -7.40
CA TRP A 57 17.24 -19.49 -6.07
C TRP A 57 16.36 -20.73 -5.85
N PRO A 58 16.87 -21.85 -5.29
CA PRO A 58 18.13 -22.03 -4.58
C PRO A 58 19.31 -22.58 -5.40
N GLU A 59 19.14 -22.84 -6.69
CA GLU A 59 20.19 -23.43 -7.55
C GLU A 59 21.39 -22.48 -7.74
N SER A 60 21.15 -21.17 -7.62
CA SER A 60 22.13 -20.10 -7.79
C SER A 60 23.01 -19.80 -6.57
N ARG A 61 22.99 -20.65 -5.53
CA ARG A 61 23.67 -20.42 -4.25
C ARG A 61 25.18 -20.15 -4.37
N ASP A 62 25.88 -20.88 -5.22
CA ASP A 62 27.34 -20.74 -5.37
C ASP A 62 27.73 -19.34 -5.87
N ALA A 63 26.91 -18.76 -6.76
CA ALA A 63 27.13 -17.40 -7.27
C ALA A 63 26.90 -16.32 -6.20
N LEU A 64 26.07 -16.62 -5.20
CA LEU A 64 25.84 -15.75 -4.05
C LEU A 64 27.01 -15.81 -3.05
N ASP A 65 27.60 -16.99 -2.85
CA ASP A 65 28.76 -17.16 -1.99
C ASP A 65 29.99 -16.38 -2.53
N ASP A 66 30.17 -16.35 -3.86
CA ASP A 66 31.15 -15.48 -4.53
C ASP A 66 30.93 -14.00 -4.20
N LEU A 67 29.66 -13.56 -4.24
CA LEU A 67 29.27 -12.18 -3.95
C LEU A 67 29.48 -11.83 -2.47
N ARG A 68 29.18 -12.76 -1.56
CA ARG A 68 29.36 -12.61 -0.11
C ARG A 68 30.81 -12.31 0.26
N VAL A 69 31.78 -12.98 -0.38
CA VAL A 69 33.21 -12.74 -0.13
C VAL A 69 33.65 -11.37 -0.66
N ALA A 70 33.01 -10.86 -1.72
CA ALA A 70 33.36 -9.59 -2.33
C ALA A 70 32.68 -8.36 -1.72
N VAL A 71 31.52 -8.52 -1.07
CA VAL A 71 30.71 -7.43 -0.50
C VAL A 71 31.05 -7.22 0.98
N THR A 72 32.30 -6.86 1.24
CA THR A 72 32.81 -6.56 2.59
C THR A 72 32.89 -5.07 2.89
N THR A 73 32.91 -4.22 1.85
CA THR A 73 33.08 -2.77 1.97
C THR A 73 31.74 -2.03 1.85
N PRO A 74 31.54 -0.91 2.58
CA PRO A 74 30.29 -0.15 2.57
C PRO A 74 29.97 0.41 1.17
N GLN A 75 30.99 0.83 0.43
CA GLN A 75 30.83 1.33 -0.95
C GLN A 75 30.24 0.27 -1.89
N ARG A 76 30.72 -0.99 -1.79
CA ARG A 76 30.19 -2.10 -2.60
C ARG A 76 28.79 -2.52 -2.15
N ARG A 77 28.50 -2.47 -0.85
CA ARG A 77 27.14 -2.70 -0.31
C ARG A 77 26.15 -1.70 -0.90
N LEU A 78 26.50 -0.42 -0.95
CA LEU A 78 25.68 0.63 -1.55
C LEU A 78 25.49 0.44 -3.06
N GLN A 79 26.58 0.17 -3.79
CA GLN A 79 26.51 -0.12 -5.22
C GLN A 79 25.58 -1.31 -5.52
N LEU A 80 25.64 -2.37 -4.70
CA LEU A 80 24.77 -3.53 -4.82
C LEU A 80 23.30 -3.15 -4.63
N THR A 81 22.97 -2.39 -3.58
CA THR A 81 21.57 -2.03 -3.32
C THR A 81 21.00 -1.10 -4.38
N ASP A 82 21.79 -0.16 -4.90
CA ASP A 82 21.31 0.81 -5.89
C ASP A 82 21.09 0.15 -7.26
N THR A 83 22.05 -0.67 -7.70
CA THR A 83 21.93 -1.43 -8.96
C THR A 83 20.80 -2.45 -8.93
N PHE A 84 20.61 -3.14 -7.80
CA PHE A 84 19.52 -4.09 -7.65
C PHE A 84 18.16 -3.38 -7.57
N SER A 85 18.06 -2.25 -6.85
CA SER A 85 16.82 -1.44 -6.80
C SER A 85 16.40 -0.95 -8.19
N ALA A 86 17.37 -0.50 -9.01
CA ALA A 86 17.12 -0.12 -10.39
C ALA A 86 16.64 -1.30 -11.25
N ALA A 87 17.24 -2.49 -11.07
CA ALA A 87 16.81 -3.71 -11.74
C ALA A 87 15.38 -4.12 -11.32
N LEU A 88 15.05 -3.99 -10.04
CA LEU A 88 13.73 -4.30 -9.48
C LEU A 88 12.64 -3.40 -10.07
N GLN A 89 12.89 -2.09 -10.11
CA GLN A 89 12.00 -1.10 -10.72
C GLN A 89 11.76 -1.39 -12.21
N LYS A 90 12.82 -1.72 -12.96
CA LYS A 90 12.74 -1.94 -14.41
C LYS A 90 12.09 -3.27 -14.79
N ARG A 91 12.34 -4.35 -14.03
CA ARG A 91 12.00 -5.73 -14.44
C ARG A 91 10.82 -6.34 -13.69
N LEU A 92 10.52 -5.87 -12.47
CA LEU A 92 9.52 -6.46 -11.58
C LEU A 92 8.37 -5.50 -11.24
N LEU A 93 8.67 -4.25 -10.88
CA LEU A 93 7.69 -3.27 -10.40
C LEU A 93 6.98 -2.52 -11.53
N HIS A 94 6.38 -3.27 -12.46
CA HIS A 94 5.58 -2.70 -13.54
C HIS A 94 4.17 -3.30 -13.58
N PRO A 95 3.13 -2.55 -14.01
CA PRO A 95 1.73 -3.00 -13.96
C PRO A 95 1.44 -4.32 -14.69
N GLY A 96 2.25 -4.66 -15.70
CA GLY A 96 2.09 -5.90 -16.46
C GLY A 96 2.50 -7.20 -15.75
N ARG A 97 3.00 -7.16 -14.49
CA ARG A 97 3.32 -8.37 -13.72
C ARG A 97 2.17 -8.79 -12.81
N SER A 98 1.95 -10.11 -12.73
CA SER A 98 1.02 -10.70 -11.76
C SER A 98 1.51 -10.44 -10.33
N THR A 99 0.60 -10.26 -9.38
CA THR A 99 0.94 -10.09 -7.95
C THR A 99 1.65 -11.31 -7.40
N LEU A 100 1.27 -12.49 -7.91
CA LEU A 100 1.82 -13.78 -7.54
C LEU A 100 3.31 -13.88 -7.88
N ASP A 101 3.70 -13.52 -9.11
CA ASP A 101 5.10 -13.55 -9.54
C ASP A 101 5.95 -12.61 -8.68
N ILE A 102 5.41 -11.42 -8.37
CA ILE A 102 6.09 -10.44 -7.52
C ILE A 102 6.31 -11.00 -6.12
N LEU A 103 5.31 -11.67 -5.54
CA LEU A 103 5.41 -12.28 -4.22
C LEU A 103 6.36 -13.49 -4.21
N GLN A 104 6.41 -14.30 -5.27
CA GLN A 104 7.38 -15.39 -5.42
C GLN A 104 8.81 -14.87 -5.49
N VAL A 105 9.05 -13.84 -6.31
CA VAL A 105 10.36 -13.19 -6.40
C VAL A 105 10.71 -12.53 -5.07
N TYR A 106 9.74 -11.95 -4.35
CA TYR A 106 9.97 -11.35 -3.03
C TYR A 106 10.33 -12.41 -1.97
N ILE A 107 9.70 -13.58 -1.98
CA ILE A 107 10.09 -14.71 -1.11
C ILE A 107 11.53 -15.12 -1.41
N SER A 108 11.85 -15.33 -2.68
CA SER A 108 13.20 -15.70 -3.13
C SER A 108 14.23 -14.62 -2.77
N MET A 109 13.84 -13.35 -2.86
CA MET A 109 14.63 -12.19 -2.44
C MET A 109 14.91 -12.22 -0.92
N ILE A 110 13.92 -12.50 -0.08
CA ILE A 110 14.15 -12.59 1.37
C ILE A 110 15.15 -13.71 1.68
N ARG A 111 14.99 -14.89 1.08
CA ARG A 111 15.89 -16.04 1.31
C ARG A 111 17.33 -15.76 0.84
N THR A 112 17.48 -15.20 -0.36
CA THR A 112 18.79 -14.88 -0.97
C THR A 112 19.51 -13.77 -0.20
N PHE A 113 18.84 -12.66 0.12
CA PHE A 113 19.46 -11.58 0.89
C PHE A 113 19.77 -12.00 2.32
N HIS A 114 19.00 -12.91 2.92
CA HIS A 114 19.34 -13.50 4.22
C HIS A 114 20.58 -14.40 4.15
N ALA A 115 20.76 -15.15 3.06
CA ALA A 115 21.97 -15.94 2.84
C ALA A 115 23.21 -15.07 2.53
N LEU A 116 23.01 -13.92 1.87
CA LEU A 116 24.05 -12.94 1.57
C LEU A 116 24.50 -12.20 2.83
N ASP A 117 23.55 -11.67 3.60
CA ASP A 117 23.79 -10.88 4.81
C ASP A 117 22.74 -11.20 5.89
N HIS A 118 23.19 -11.90 6.93
CA HIS A 118 22.38 -12.25 8.10
C HIS A 118 21.88 -11.02 8.88
N SER A 119 22.38 -9.82 8.60
CA SER A 119 21.92 -8.59 9.24
C SER A 119 20.57 -8.07 8.73
N LYS A 120 20.02 -8.54 7.60
CA LYS A 120 18.82 -7.95 6.95
C LYS A 120 18.92 -6.45 6.55
N VAL A 121 20.02 -5.76 6.82
CA VAL A 121 20.20 -4.33 6.49
C VAL A 121 20.13 -4.09 4.98
N LEU A 122 20.74 -4.97 4.18
CA LEU A 122 20.68 -4.89 2.71
C LEU A 122 19.27 -5.10 2.17
N LEU A 123 18.50 -5.97 2.81
CA LEU A 123 17.12 -6.27 2.44
C LEU A 123 16.24 -5.04 2.70
N GLU A 124 16.29 -4.46 3.90
CA GLU A 124 15.46 -3.31 4.29
C GLU A 124 15.62 -2.11 3.35
N ARG A 125 16.84 -1.84 2.88
CA ARG A 125 17.12 -0.72 1.96
C ARG A 125 16.45 -0.89 0.59
N VAL A 126 16.39 -2.11 0.07
CA VAL A 126 15.83 -2.38 -1.27
C VAL A 126 14.32 -2.61 -1.20
N VAL A 127 13.86 -3.27 -0.14
CA VAL A 127 12.49 -3.77 0.01
C VAL A 127 11.45 -2.65 0.12
N HIS A 128 11.81 -1.47 0.60
CA HIS A 128 10.86 -0.36 0.76
C HIS A 128 10.10 -0.03 -0.55
N SER A 129 10.81 -0.05 -1.69
CA SER A 129 10.21 0.19 -2.99
C SER A 129 9.19 -0.89 -3.40
N LEU A 130 9.46 -2.15 -3.03
CA LEU A 130 8.58 -3.28 -3.27
C LEU A 130 7.37 -3.26 -2.35
N GLN A 131 7.56 -2.90 -1.07
CA GLN A 131 6.49 -2.77 -0.08
C GLN A 131 5.47 -1.72 -0.48
N LEU A 132 5.93 -0.52 -0.86
CA LEU A 132 5.04 0.54 -1.33
C LEU A 132 4.23 0.09 -2.56
N TYR A 133 4.84 -0.66 -3.48
CA TYR A 133 4.16 -1.18 -4.65
C TYR A 133 3.13 -2.28 -4.31
N LEU A 134 3.46 -3.20 -3.38
CA LEU A 134 2.52 -4.23 -2.93
C LEU A 134 1.34 -3.63 -2.15
N CYS A 135 1.56 -2.61 -1.32
CA CYS A 135 0.49 -1.93 -0.58
C CYS A 135 -0.52 -1.22 -1.49
N GLN A 136 -0.16 -0.88 -2.73
CA GLN A 136 -1.08 -0.31 -3.72
C GLN A 136 -1.96 -1.36 -4.41
N ARG A 137 -1.65 -2.65 -4.24
CA ARG A 137 -2.38 -3.76 -4.86
C ARG A 137 -3.33 -4.39 -3.86
N ASP A 138 -4.63 -4.20 -4.08
CA ASP A 138 -5.69 -4.69 -3.19
C ASP A 138 -5.71 -6.23 -3.06
N ASP A 139 -5.23 -6.94 -4.10
CA ASP A 139 -5.24 -8.41 -4.16
C ASP A 139 -4.05 -9.07 -3.45
N ALA A 140 -3.01 -8.31 -3.07
CA ALA A 140 -1.78 -8.85 -2.49
C ALA A 140 -2.02 -9.62 -1.18
N ILE A 141 -2.82 -9.05 -0.27
CA ILE A 141 -3.13 -9.67 1.03
C ILE A 141 -3.91 -10.98 0.82
N ARG A 142 -4.92 -10.96 -0.06
CA ARG A 142 -5.74 -12.13 -0.36
C ARG A 142 -4.92 -13.28 -0.91
N ILE A 143 -3.98 -12.99 -1.82
CA ILE A 143 -3.09 -14.01 -2.42
C ILE A 143 -2.15 -14.60 -1.37
N VAL A 144 -1.59 -13.78 -0.47
CA VAL A 144 -0.69 -14.26 0.59
C VAL A 144 -1.44 -15.14 1.59
N VAL A 145 -2.62 -14.72 2.05
CA VAL A 145 -3.42 -15.50 2.99
C VAL A 145 -3.89 -16.81 2.37
N THR A 146 -4.39 -16.79 1.13
CA THR A 146 -4.75 -18.01 0.40
C THR A 146 -3.54 -18.94 0.20
N GLY A 147 -2.36 -18.37 -0.05
CA GLY A 147 -1.10 -19.10 -0.15
C GLY A 147 -0.70 -19.81 1.16
N LEU A 148 -0.84 -19.13 2.30
CA LEU A 148 -0.55 -19.72 3.62
C LEU A 148 -1.51 -20.85 4.01
N LEU A 149 -2.79 -20.70 3.63
CA LEU A 149 -3.84 -21.66 3.93
C LEU A 149 -3.86 -22.84 2.93
N SER A 150 -3.15 -22.78 1.81
CA SER A 150 -3.05 -23.90 0.87
C SER A 150 -2.36 -25.10 1.54
N GLY A 151 -2.99 -26.28 1.48
CA GLY A 151 -2.45 -27.49 2.12
C GLY A 151 -1.32 -28.15 1.31
N PRO A 152 -0.44 -28.95 1.95
CA PRO A 152 0.56 -29.75 1.24
C PRO A 152 -0.03 -30.93 0.43
N ASP A 153 -1.25 -31.40 0.74
CA ASP A 153 -1.90 -32.47 -0.06
C ASP A 153 -2.40 -31.96 -1.42
N GLU A 154 -2.84 -30.70 -1.50
CA GLU A 154 -3.13 -30.04 -2.78
C GLU A 154 -1.83 -29.75 -3.57
N ALA A 155 -0.68 -29.68 -2.88
CA ALA A 155 0.65 -29.59 -3.49
C ALA A 155 1.10 -30.87 -4.15
N ALA A 156 0.88 -32.00 -3.48
CA ALA A 156 1.18 -33.31 -4.04
C ALA A 156 0.24 -33.66 -5.20
N ALA A 157 -1.04 -33.29 -5.12
CA ALA A 157 -2.01 -33.49 -6.20
C ALA A 157 -1.72 -32.61 -7.44
N ALA A 158 -1.28 -31.36 -7.24
CA ALA A 158 -0.89 -30.46 -8.33
C ALA A 158 0.50 -30.77 -8.93
N ALA A 159 1.35 -31.53 -8.25
CA ALA A 159 2.62 -32.00 -8.83
C ALA A 159 2.42 -33.06 -9.94
N GLY A 160 1.23 -33.67 -10.04
CA GLY A 160 0.87 -34.65 -11.08
C GLY A 160 0.24 -34.08 -12.35
N GLY A 161 -0.12 -32.79 -12.36
CA GLY A 161 -0.72 -32.11 -13.52
C GLY A 161 -0.29 -30.64 -13.54
N GLY A 162 0.26 -30.18 -14.66
CA GLY A 162 1.07 -28.95 -14.83
C GLY A 162 0.46 -27.58 -14.48
N SER A 163 -0.50 -27.49 -13.56
CA SER A 163 -1.04 -26.26 -12.98
C SER A 163 -0.40 -25.94 -11.61
N GLY A 164 0.94 -26.03 -11.54
CA GLY A 164 1.72 -25.68 -10.33
C GLY A 164 2.09 -24.20 -10.22
N MET A 165 1.83 -23.41 -11.26
CA MET A 165 2.34 -22.03 -11.38
C MET A 165 1.48 -20.98 -10.64
N GLY A 166 0.25 -21.33 -10.23
CA GLY A 166 -0.76 -20.37 -9.79
C GLY A 166 -0.93 -20.18 -8.28
N ARG A 167 -0.13 -20.82 -7.41
CA ARG A 167 -0.27 -20.69 -5.95
C ARG A 167 1.06 -20.51 -5.23
N LEU A 168 1.10 -19.64 -4.20
CA LEU A 168 2.25 -19.42 -3.30
C LEU A 168 2.47 -20.62 -2.35
N GLN A 169 2.55 -21.82 -2.92
CA GLN A 169 2.68 -23.08 -2.22
C GLN A 169 4.00 -23.20 -1.44
N GLU A 170 5.00 -22.42 -1.84
CA GLU A 170 6.26 -22.26 -1.10
C GLU A 170 6.05 -21.73 0.33
N LEU A 171 5.04 -20.90 0.56
CA LEU A 171 4.73 -20.37 1.90
C LEU A 171 4.15 -21.46 2.81
N ALA A 172 3.26 -22.30 2.27
CA ALA A 172 2.71 -23.45 2.98
C ALA A 172 3.78 -24.50 3.28
N ALA A 173 4.72 -24.72 2.35
CA ALA A 173 5.87 -25.58 2.57
C ALA A 173 6.81 -25.03 3.65
N LEU A 174 7.12 -23.73 3.64
CA LEU A 174 7.91 -23.07 4.68
C LEU A 174 7.27 -23.16 6.06
N LEU A 175 5.94 -22.98 6.14
CA LEU A 175 5.21 -23.07 7.40
C LEU A 175 5.27 -24.48 8.01
N ASN A 176 5.24 -25.50 7.16
CA ASN A 176 5.31 -26.91 7.57
C ASN A 176 6.76 -27.41 7.74
N ASP A 177 7.78 -26.58 7.50
CA ASP A 177 9.19 -26.96 7.73
C ASP A 177 9.49 -27.06 9.24
N PRO A 178 9.85 -28.26 9.75
CA PRO A 178 10.16 -28.46 11.17
C PRO A 178 11.42 -27.69 11.62
N ALA A 179 12.23 -27.15 10.72
CA ALA A 179 13.35 -26.27 11.04
C ALA A 179 12.91 -24.83 11.33
N GLN A 180 11.90 -24.32 10.61
CA GLN A 180 11.31 -23.00 10.85
C GLN A 180 10.53 -22.96 12.18
N GLN A 181 9.73 -23.99 12.46
CA GLN A 181 8.95 -24.08 13.70
C GLN A 181 9.81 -24.19 14.97
N ARG A 182 10.94 -24.92 14.91
CA ARG A 182 11.90 -25.00 16.04
C ARG A 182 12.71 -23.71 16.25
N ARG A 183 12.92 -22.92 15.20
CA ARG A 183 13.65 -21.64 15.27
C ARG A 183 12.77 -20.51 15.81
N GLN A 184 11.48 -20.49 15.49
CA GLN A 184 10.53 -19.50 16.03
C GLN A 184 10.35 -19.62 17.55
N THR A 185 10.54 -20.80 18.14
CA THR A 185 10.53 -21.00 19.60
C THR A 185 11.78 -20.49 20.31
N ALA A 186 12.91 -20.33 19.59
CA ALA A 186 14.17 -19.87 20.18
C ALA A 186 14.29 -18.33 20.23
N ASP A 187 13.49 -17.59 19.45
CA ASP A 187 13.51 -16.11 19.41
C ASP A 187 12.81 -15.46 20.62
N ASP A 188 12.05 -16.21 21.43
CA ASP A 188 11.39 -15.71 22.65
C ASP A 188 12.34 -15.70 23.88
N GLU A 189 13.55 -16.25 23.77
CA GLU A 189 14.55 -16.19 24.84
C GLU A 189 15.32 -14.86 24.79
N GLU A 190 14.77 -13.91 25.52
CA GLU A 190 15.36 -12.65 25.99
C GLU A 190 16.87 -12.80 26.28
N LEU A 191 17.70 -12.26 25.38
CA LEU A 191 19.17 -12.12 25.51
C LEU A 191 19.89 -13.40 25.95
N ASP A 192 20.12 -14.31 25.01
CA ASP A 192 21.10 -15.38 25.19
C ASP A 192 22.53 -14.80 25.37
N TRP A 193 22.91 -14.57 26.62
CA TRP A 193 24.25 -14.10 27.01
C TRP A 193 25.37 -15.10 26.65
N ASN A 194 25.03 -16.30 26.19
CA ASN A 194 25.97 -17.33 25.76
C ASN A 194 26.08 -17.44 24.22
N ASP A 195 25.55 -16.47 23.48
CA ASP A 195 25.67 -16.42 22.02
C ASP A 195 27.12 -16.21 21.58
N MET A 196 27.83 -17.31 21.33
CA MET A 196 29.22 -17.33 20.85
C MET A 196 29.35 -16.87 19.39
N ASP A 197 28.24 -16.73 18.65
CA ASP A 197 28.15 -16.25 17.28
C ASP A 197 27.75 -14.76 17.20
N TRP A 198 27.72 -14.07 18.35
CA TRP A 198 27.44 -12.63 18.41
C TRP A 198 28.53 -11.84 17.68
N VAL A 199 28.11 -11.01 16.71
CA VAL A 199 28.97 -10.09 15.97
C VAL A 199 28.37 -8.68 16.10
N PRO A 200 29.19 -7.63 16.26
CA PRO A 200 28.71 -6.25 16.28
C PRO A 200 27.84 -5.91 15.06
N ASP A 201 26.96 -4.93 15.23
CA ASP A 201 26.09 -4.48 14.15
C ASP A 201 26.89 -3.81 13.02
N PRO A 202 26.49 -4.02 11.75
CA PRO A 202 27.12 -3.34 10.63
C PRO A 202 27.04 -1.82 10.79
N VAL A 203 28.03 -1.10 10.25
CA VAL A 203 28.06 0.37 10.28
C VAL A 203 26.86 1.03 9.59
N ASP A 204 26.17 0.29 8.72
CA ASP A 204 25.00 0.75 7.96
C ASP A 204 23.68 0.53 8.71
N ALA A 205 23.70 -0.06 9.92
CA ALA A 205 22.52 -0.34 10.71
C ALA A 205 21.95 0.95 11.33
N GLY A 206 20.62 1.12 11.27
CA GLY A 206 19.93 2.27 11.88
C GLY A 206 19.98 2.26 13.41
N VAL A 207 19.69 3.40 14.04
CA VAL A 207 19.77 3.60 15.51
C VAL A 207 18.86 2.64 16.31
N ASN A 208 17.78 2.14 15.70
CA ASN A 208 16.84 1.19 16.31
C ASN A 208 16.97 -0.24 15.78
N TYR A 209 18.08 -0.55 15.10
CA TYR A 209 18.30 -1.86 14.51
C TYR A 209 18.43 -2.94 15.59
N LYS A 210 17.67 -4.01 15.43
CA LYS A 210 17.82 -5.25 16.18
C LYS A 210 18.10 -6.36 15.20
N ARG A 211 19.23 -7.03 15.33
CA ARG A 211 19.55 -8.17 14.48
C ARG A 211 18.52 -9.28 14.68
N PRO A 212 17.72 -9.61 13.65
CA PRO A 212 16.85 -10.77 13.72
C PRO A 212 17.72 -12.02 13.63
N LYS A 213 17.56 -12.93 14.59
CA LYS A 213 18.35 -14.18 14.64
C LYS A 213 17.84 -15.24 13.67
N SER A 214 16.62 -15.08 13.13
CA SER A 214 15.95 -16.06 12.28
C SER A 214 15.42 -15.51 10.95
N GLU A 215 15.41 -16.39 9.94
CA GLU A 215 14.83 -16.18 8.60
C GLU A 215 13.30 -16.25 8.66
N ASP A 216 12.67 -15.23 9.23
CA ASP A 216 11.22 -15.13 9.28
C ASP A 216 10.67 -14.52 7.98
N VAL A 217 10.59 -15.33 6.93
CA VAL A 217 10.02 -14.94 5.63
C VAL A 217 8.56 -14.50 5.80
N ILE A 218 7.78 -15.26 6.58
CA ILE A 218 6.35 -15.00 6.78
C ILE A 218 6.14 -13.70 7.57
N GLY A 219 6.88 -13.50 8.67
CA GLY A 219 6.82 -12.24 9.42
C GLY A 219 7.28 -11.04 8.60
N THR A 220 8.31 -11.20 7.77
CA THR A 220 8.79 -10.11 6.90
C THR A 220 7.77 -9.76 5.81
N LEU A 221 7.05 -10.77 5.27
CA LEU A 221 5.93 -10.57 4.34
C LEU A 221 4.75 -9.89 5.02
N ILE A 222 4.35 -10.34 6.20
CA ILE A 222 3.22 -9.77 6.93
C ILE A 222 3.50 -8.30 7.28
N ASN A 223 4.69 -7.99 7.78
CA ASN A 223 5.10 -6.61 8.06
C ASN A 223 5.18 -5.75 6.80
N ALA A 224 5.46 -6.37 5.64
CA ALA A 224 5.50 -5.70 4.36
C ALA A 224 4.11 -5.36 3.79
N LEU A 225 3.06 -6.07 4.21
CA LEU A 225 1.70 -6.00 3.65
C LEU A 225 0.79 -4.96 4.34
N GLY A 226 1.38 -3.94 4.97
CA GLY A 226 0.63 -2.83 5.56
C GLY A 226 0.11 -3.11 6.96
N SER A 227 -1.05 -2.55 7.31
CA SER A 227 -1.56 -2.59 8.67
C SER A 227 -2.09 -3.97 9.07
N GLN A 228 -1.81 -4.36 10.32
CA GLN A 228 -2.27 -5.61 10.91
C GLN A 228 -3.80 -5.77 10.83
N ASP A 229 -4.56 -4.68 10.98
CA ASP A 229 -6.02 -4.74 11.02
C ASP A 229 -6.63 -5.12 9.66
N ILE A 230 -6.07 -4.64 8.55
CA ILE A 230 -6.52 -5.01 7.20
C ILE A 230 -6.22 -6.49 6.95
N PHE A 231 -5.01 -6.93 7.32
CA PHE A 231 -4.62 -8.33 7.20
C PHE A 231 -5.56 -9.26 7.99
N ILE A 232 -5.92 -8.89 9.22
CA ILE A 232 -6.81 -9.70 10.06
C ILE A 232 -8.23 -9.77 9.49
N LYS A 233 -8.76 -8.67 8.94
CA LYS A 233 -10.09 -8.66 8.32
C LYS A 233 -10.15 -9.54 7.08
N GLU A 234 -9.16 -9.42 6.19
CA GLU A 234 -9.05 -10.28 5.00
C GLU A 234 -8.88 -11.75 5.40
N PHE A 235 -8.05 -12.02 6.42
CA PHE A 235 -7.90 -13.36 6.97
C PHE A 235 -9.22 -13.92 7.54
N GLN A 236 -10.00 -13.11 8.26
CA GLN A 236 -11.35 -13.48 8.74
C GLN A 236 -12.28 -13.82 7.58
N SER A 237 -12.27 -13.04 6.49
CA SER A 237 -13.08 -13.30 5.30
C SER A 237 -12.71 -14.62 4.62
N ILE A 238 -11.41 -14.84 4.39
CA ILE A 238 -10.92 -16.03 3.69
C ILE A 238 -11.13 -17.29 4.54
N ILE A 239 -10.91 -17.21 5.86
CA ILE A 239 -11.24 -18.32 6.76
C ILE A 239 -12.74 -18.58 6.77
N ALA A 240 -13.60 -17.55 6.79
CA ALA A 240 -15.04 -17.75 6.72
C ALA A 240 -15.43 -18.53 5.45
N GLU A 241 -14.94 -18.11 4.28
CA GLU A 241 -15.18 -18.79 3.00
C GLU A 241 -14.71 -20.25 3.03
N ARG A 242 -13.49 -20.50 3.53
CA ARG A 242 -12.93 -21.86 3.60
C ARG A 242 -13.64 -22.76 4.62
N LEU A 243 -14.03 -22.24 5.77
CA LEU A 243 -14.79 -23.00 6.77
C LEU A 243 -16.20 -23.34 6.28
N LEU A 244 -16.80 -22.48 5.45
CA LEU A 244 -18.08 -22.73 4.80
C LEU A 244 -17.96 -23.71 3.62
N SER A 245 -16.78 -23.86 3.03
CA SER A 245 -16.49 -24.86 1.99
C SER A 245 -16.70 -26.30 2.46
N LYS A 246 -16.64 -27.25 1.52
CA LYS A 246 -16.87 -28.70 1.76
C LYS A 246 -15.75 -29.39 2.54
N GLN A 247 -14.65 -28.69 2.86
CA GLN A 247 -13.53 -29.27 3.58
C GLN A 247 -13.99 -29.78 4.97
N THR A 248 -13.62 -31.01 5.29
CA THR A 248 -13.96 -31.67 6.56
C THR A 248 -12.83 -31.60 7.57
N GLU A 249 -11.61 -31.32 7.12
CA GLU A 249 -10.42 -31.22 7.96
C GLU A 249 -9.80 -29.82 7.82
N PHE A 250 -9.54 -29.19 8.97
CA PHE A 250 -9.06 -27.80 9.06
C PHE A 250 -7.69 -27.71 9.73
N SER A 251 -6.83 -28.70 9.53
CA SER A 251 -5.55 -28.81 10.24
C SER A 251 -4.56 -27.70 9.85
N GLN A 252 -4.58 -27.25 8.59
CA GLN A 252 -3.75 -26.16 8.09
C GLN A 252 -4.23 -24.80 8.61
N GLU A 253 -5.55 -24.57 8.63
CA GLU A 253 -6.19 -23.37 9.17
C GLU A 253 -5.84 -23.19 10.65
N VAL A 254 -5.89 -24.27 11.43
CA VAL A 254 -5.50 -24.27 12.86
C VAL A 254 -4.01 -23.94 13.03
N LYS A 255 -3.12 -24.49 12.18
CA LYS A 255 -1.67 -24.19 12.23
C LYS A 255 -1.39 -22.72 11.90
N VAL A 256 -1.96 -22.21 10.81
CA VAL A 256 -1.81 -20.80 10.40
C VAL A 256 -2.37 -19.87 11.48
N LEU A 257 -3.52 -20.20 12.06
CA LEU A 257 -4.10 -19.43 13.14
C LEU A 257 -3.18 -19.38 14.37
N ASN A 258 -2.58 -20.51 14.77
CA ASN A 258 -1.63 -20.53 15.89
C ASN A 258 -0.36 -19.72 15.61
N LEU A 259 0.14 -19.73 14.36
CA LEU A 259 1.25 -18.86 13.96
C LEU A 259 0.87 -17.39 14.12
N LEU A 260 -0.30 -17.00 13.61
CA LEU A 260 -0.77 -15.62 13.66
C LEU A 260 -1.05 -15.17 15.10
N LYS A 261 -1.56 -16.05 15.96
CA LYS A 261 -1.73 -15.77 17.41
C LYS A 261 -0.42 -15.44 18.10
N LYS A 262 0.65 -16.17 17.77
CA LYS A 262 1.98 -15.88 18.33
C LYS A 262 2.48 -14.48 17.92
N LYS A 263 2.16 -14.04 16.70
CA LYS A 263 2.62 -12.75 16.16
C LYS A 263 1.76 -11.56 16.57
N PHE A 264 0.45 -11.69 16.49
CA PHE A 264 -0.51 -10.59 16.66
C PHE A 264 -1.19 -10.57 18.03
N GLY A 265 -0.98 -11.61 18.83
CA GLY A 265 -1.65 -11.81 20.11
C GLY A 265 -3.01 -12.50 19.95
N GLU A 266 -3.47 -13.14 21.02
CA GLU A 266 -4.69 -13.95 21.03
C GLU A 266 -5.96 -13.11 20.85
N ASN A 267 -6.00 -11.89 21.41
CA ASN A 267 -7.19 -11.05 21.41
C ASN A 267 -7.64 -10.62 20.00
N ALA A 268 -6.68 -10.36 19.10
CA ALA A 268 -6.98 -9.89 17.75
C ALA A 268 -7.59 -10.99 16.87
N LEU A 269 -7.34 -12.26 17.20
CA LEU A 269 -7.77 -13.44 16.45
C LEU A 269 -8.87 -14.24 17.14
N GLN A 270 -9.45 -13.71 18.21
CA GLN A 270 -10.52 -14.35 18.96
C GLN A 270 -11.72 -14.71 18.08
N ASN A 271 -12.04 -13.87 17.09
CA ASN A 271 -13.15 -14.14 16.16
C ASN A 271 -12.91 -15.43 15.36
N CYS A 272 -11.71 -15.60 14.79
CA CYS A 272 -11.34 -16.80 14.03
C CYS A 272 -11.38 -18.06 14.90
N ASP A 273 -10.99 -17.96 16.18
CA ASP A 273 -11.09 -19.07 17.13
C ASP A 273 -12.52 -19.51 17.38
N VAL A 274 -13.41 -18.54 17.58
CA VAL A 274 -14.83 -18.82 17.77
C VAL A 274 -15.42 -19.42 16.50
N MET A 275 -15.05 -18.92 15.31
CA MET A 275 -15.49 -19.48 14.03
C MET A 275 -15.08 -20.95 13.86
N LEU A 276 -13.82 -21.30 14.16
CA LEU A 276 -13.37 -22.70 14.11
C LEU A 276 -14.10 -23.59 15.12
N LYS A 277 -14.29 -23.08 16.35
CA LYS A 277 -15.02 -23.78 17.39
C LYS A 277 -16.49 -23.98 17.01
N ASP A 278 -17.12 -22.99 16.40
CA ASP A 278 -18.51 -23.08 15.92
C ASP A 278 -18.67 -24.21 14.91
N ILE A 279 -17.73 -24.38 13.97
CA ILE A 279 -17.77 -25.47 12.99
C ILE A 279 -17.59 -26.84 13.67
N GLN A 280 -16.66 -26.97 14.60
CA GLN A 280 -16.46 -28.21 15.36
C GLN A 280 -17.68 -28.55 16.23
N ASP A 281 -18.24 -27.57 16.93
CA ASP A 281 -19.46 -27.76 17.72
C ASP A 281 -20.66 -28.04 16.83
N SER A 282 -20.74 -27.43 15.65
CA SER A 282 -21.80 -27.67 14.66
C SER A 282 -21.78 -29.11 14.18
N THR A 283 -20.63 -29.65 13.74
CA THR A 283 -20.54 -31.05 13.30
C THR A 283 -20.97 -32.03 14.39
N ARG A 284 -20.61 -31.75 15.65
CA ARG A 284 -21.04 -32.56 16.81
C ARG A 284 -22.54 -32.46 17.06
N VAL A 285 -23.15 -31.28 16.90
CA VAL A 285 -24.59 -31.10 17.08
C VAL A 285 -25.38 -31.72 15.92
N ASP A 286 -24.93 -31.52 14.69
CA ASP A 286 -25.54 -32.04 13.46
C ASP A 286 -25.55 -33.57 13.46
N THR A 287 -24.45 -34.22 13.85
CA THR A 287 -24.40 -35.69 13.97
C THR A 287 -25.36 -36.24 15.02
N VAL A 288 -25.58 -35.52 16.13
CA VAL A 288 -26.55 -35.90 17.17
C VAL A 288 -27.98 -35.74 16.66
N ILE A 289 -28.30 -34.60 16.03
CA ILE A 289 -29.64 -34.32 15.52
C ILE A 289 -29.99 -35.26 14.37
N THR A 290 -29.07 -35.46 13.42
CA THR A 290 -29.24 -36.40 12.30
C THR A 290 -29.48 -37.82 12.80
N ARG A 291 -28.71 -38.29 13.79
CA ARG A 291 -28.93 -39.60 14.41
C ARG A 291 -30.31 -39.69 15.09
N GLN A 292 -30.73 -38.64 15.79
CA GLN A 292 -32.04 -38.61 16.45
C GLN A 292 -33.20 -38.61 15.44
N MET A 293 -33.04 -37.91 14.31
CA MET A 293 -34.01 -37.93 13.22
C MET A 293 -34.12 -39.31 12.58
N GLN A 294 -32.97 -39.95 12.28
CA GLN A 294 -32.93 -41.31 11.76
C GLN A 294 -33.56 -42.34 12.73
N MET A 295 -33.38 -42.15 14.04
CA MET A 295 -33.98 -43.03 15.06
C MET A 295 -35.47 -42.80 15.28
N ALA A 296 -35.96 -41.56 15.14
CA ALA A 296 -37.37 -41.23 15.31
C ALA A 296 -38.25 -41.73 14.14
N GLU A 297 -37.65 -42.02 12.99
CA GLU A 297 -38.33 -42.35 11.74
C GLU A 297 -38.07 -43.78 11.25
N TRP A 298 -37.84 -44.73 12.17
CA TRP A 298 -37.72 -46.17 11.84
C TRP A 298 -39.04 -46.69 11.24
N GLY A 299 -39.24 -46.49 9.93
CA GLY A 299 -40.46 -46.82 9.19
C GLY A 299 -40.93 -45.80 8.15
N GLN A 300 -40.35 -44.59 8.07
CA GLN A 300 -40.58 -43.65 6.96
C GLN A 300 -39.30 -43.52 6.13
N THR A 301 -39.43 -43.69 4.82
CA THR A 301 -38.32 -43.53 3.87
C THR A 301 -37.93 -42.05 3.81
N MET A 302 -36.91 -41.63 4.57
CA MET A 302 -36.25 -40.36 4.29
C MET A 302 -35.54 -40.46 2.93
N LEU A 303 -35.98 -39.67 1.96
CA LEU A 303 -35.32 -39.51 0.66
C LEU A 303 -34.27 -38.38 0.66
N LEU A 304 -34.22 -37.54 1.69
CA LEU A 304 -33.38 -36.32 1.72
C LEU A 304 -32.43 -36.34 2.92
N SER A 305 -31.13 -36.34 2.65
CA SER A 305 -30.10 -36.10 3.66
C SER A 305 -29.92 -34.60 3.85
N TYR A 306 -30.08 -34.12 5.08
CA TYR A 306 -29.97 -32.70 5.40
C TYR A 306 -28.88 -32.48 6.45
N HIS A 307 -27.80 -31.80 6.06
CA HIS A 307 -26.68 -31.43 6.92
C HIS A 307 -26.63 -29.92 7.12
N THR A 308 -26.30 -29.50 8.34
CA THR A 308 -26.32 -28.07 8.69
C THR A 308 -25.02 -27.62 9.32
N LYS A 309 -24.64 -26.38 9.03
CA LYS A 309 -23.56 -25.65 9.70
C LYS A 309 -24.17 -24.54 10.57
N ILE A 310 -23.94 -24.60 11.88
CA ILE A 310 -24.49 -23.71 12.90
C ILE A 310 -23.40 -22.72 13.29
N LEU A 311 -23.65 -21.44 13.04
CA LEU A 311 -22.65 -20.37 13.15
C LEU A 311 -23.09 -19.32 14.18
N SER A 312 -22.14 -18.67 14.86
CA SER A 312 -22.44 -17.53 15.73
C SER A 312 -22.52 -16.23 14.94
N ARG A 313 -23.55 -15.40 15.16
CA ARG A 313 -23.76 -14.17 14.36
C ARG A 313 -22.69 -13.09 14.56
N LEU A 314 -22.11 -12.99 15.76
CA LEU A 314 -21.27 -11.85 16.14
C LEU A 314 -19.80 -11.99 15.74
N PHE A 315 -19.34 -13.22 15.50
CA PHE A 315 -17.92 -13.51 15.27
C PHE A 315 -17.60 -13.80 13.80
N TRP A 316 -18.62 -13.98 12.98
CA TRP A 316 -18.49 -14.18 11.54
C TRP A 316 -18.55 -12.83 10.82
N PRO A 317 -17.91 -12.68 9.64
CA PRO A 317 -18.09 -11.53 8.77
C PRO A 317 -19.56 -11.28 8.43
N THR A 318 -19.88 -10.11 7.89
CA THR A 318 -21.26 -9.79 7.47
C THR A 318 -21.71 -10.75 6.37
N LEU A 319 -22.49 -11.77 6.75
CA LEU A 319 -23.13 -12.70 5.82
C LEU A 319 -24.47 -12.10 5.38
N ASP A 320 -24.60 -11.80 4.09
CA ASP A 320 -25.81 -11.22 3.53
C ASP A 320 -27.00 -12.18 3.62
N ARG A 321 -28.19 -11.60 3.82
CA ARG A 321 -29.44 -12.34 3.99
C ARG A 321 -30.34 -12.09 2.79
N GLU A 322 -30.18 -12.91 1.78
CA GLU A 322 -31.16 -12.98 0.70
C GLU A 322 -32.29 -13.91 1.12
N HIS A 323 -33.52 -13.42 0.98
CA HIS A 323 -34.71 -14.17 1.30
C HIS A 323 -35.30 -14.67 0.00
N PHE A 324 -35.39 -15.99 -0.15
CA PHE A 324 -36.11 -16.62 -1.24
C PHE A 324 -36.89 -17.83 -0.73
N LEU A 325 -37.96 -18.19 -1.43
CA LEU A 325 -38.83 -19.28 -1.06
C LEU A 325 -38.18 -20.62 -1.42
N LEU A 326 -38.07 -21.50 -0.42
CA LEU A 326 -37.53 -22.84 -0.60
C LEU A 326 -38.63 -23.85 -0.96
N PRO A 327 -38.26 -24.97 -1.61
CA PRO A 327 -39.16 -26.10 -1.79
C PRO A 327 -39.77 -26.61 -0.48
N GLN A 328 -41.05 -26.98 -0.51
CA GLN A 328 -41.78 -27.49 0.66
C GLN A 328 -41.06 -28.64 1.40
N PRO A 329 -40.45 -29.64 0.72
CA PRO A 329 -39.72 -30.71 1.40
C PRO A 329 -38.56 -30.19 2.26
N VAL A 330 -37.88 -29.13 1.81
CA VAL A 330 -36.76 -28.52 2.54
C VAL A 330 -37.26 -27.74 3.75
N ILE A 331 -38.38 -27.02 3.62
CA ILE A 331 -39.00 -26.28 4.72
C ILE A 331 -39.46 -27.23 5.84
N GLU A 332 -40.05 -28.37 5.49
CA GLU A 332 -40.44 -29.38 6.48
C GLU A 332 -39.22 -29.92 7.24
N MET A 333 -38.12 -30.19 6.53
CA MET A 333 -36.87 -30.64 7.15
C MET A 333 -36.27 -29.56 8.05
N GLN A 334 -36.27 -28.29 7.63
CA GLN A 334 -35.83 -27.16 8.46
C GLN A 334 -36.66 -27.04 9.74
N SER A 335 -37.99 -27.15 9.65
CA SER A 335 -38.89 -27.09 10.82
C SER A 335 -38.66 -28.24 11.80
N ARG A 336 -38.43 -29.46 11.30
CA ARG A 336 -38.05 -30.61 12.13
C ARG A 336 -36.71 -30.37 12.80
N TYR A 337 -35.74 -29.80 12.09
CA TYR A 337 -34.43 -29.45 12.63
C TYR A 337 -34.53 -28.42 13.75
N ASP A 338 -35.30 -27.35 13.54
CA ASP A 338 -35.54 -26.29 14.54
C ASP A 338 -36.12 -26.87 15.83
N THR A 339 -37.14 -27.72 15.72
CA THR A 339 -37.78 -28.36 16.90
C THR A 339 -36.79 -29.22 17.68
N ARG A 340 -35.92 -29.97 16.98
CA ARG A 340 -34.89 -30.81 17.62
C ARG A 340 -33.79 -29.95 18.24
N TYR A 341 -33.36 -28.91 17.56
CA TYR A 341 -32.36 -27.99 18.08
C TYR A 341 -32.85 -27.25 19.34
N GLU A 342 -34.09 -26.76 19.35
CA GLU A 342 -34.71 -26.13 20.52
C GLU A 342 -34.77 -27.11 21.72
N SER A 343 -35.00 -28.40 21.48
CA SER A 343 -34.97 -29.41 22.54
C SER A 343 -33.58 -29.63 23.15
N LEU A 344 -32.52 -29.50 22.35
CA LEU A 344 -31.13 -29.65 22.78
C LEU A 344 -30.56 -28.36 23.42
N LYS A 345 -30.99 -27.20 22.91
CA LYS A 345 -30.52 -25.86 23.31
C LYS A 345 -31.70 -24.90 23.44
N SER A 346 -32.46 -25.06 24.52
CA SER A 346 -33.71 -24.33 24.79
C SER A 346 -33.60 -22.80 24.90
N SER A 347 -32.40 -22.25 25.07
CA SER A 347 -32.17 -20.79 25.17
C SER A 347 -31.78 -20.12 23.84
N ARG A 348 -31.80 -20.84 22.71
CA ARG A 348 -31.32 -20.35 21.42
C ARG A 348 -32.31 -20.66 20.30
N LYS A 349 -32.44 -19.76 19.33
CA LYS A 349 -33.23 -19.94 18.11
C LYS A 349 -32.33 -19.91 16.89
N LEU A 350 -32.66 -20.70 15.87
CA LEU A 350 -31.94 -20.73 14.61
C LEU A 350 -32.50 -19.68 13.65
N THR A 351 -31.61 -19.16 12.81
CA THR A 351 -31.96 -18.30 11.68
C THR A 351 -31.26 -18.85 10.46
N TRP A 352 -32.01 -19.20 9.43
CA TRP A 352 -31.50 -19.85 8.23
C TRP A 352 -30.86 -18.85 7.26
N LEU A 353 -29.71 -19.21 6.70
CA LEU A 353 -28.99 -18.47 5.65
C LEU A 353 -28.98 -19.33 4.39
N ASN A 354 -30.05 -19.21 3.58
CA ASN A 354 -30.31 -20.15 2.49
C ASN A 354 -29.38 -19.92 1.28
N ASN A 355 -28.94 -18.67 1.05
CA ASN A 355 -28.06 -18.26 -0.04
C ASN A 355 -26.67 -18.91 -0.02
N LEU A 356 -26.14 -19.19 1.18
CA LEU A 356 -24.83 -19.81 1.38
C LEU A 356 -24.88 -21.34 1.40
N GLY A 357 -26.07 -21.93 1.25
CA GLY A 357 -26.23 -23.38 1.22
C GLY A 357 -25.79 -24.01 -0.10
N THR A 358 -25.45 -25.29 -0.02
CA THR A 358 -25.18 -26.16 -1.17
C THR A 358 -26.15 -27.33 -1.13
N ALA A 359 -26.61 -27.76 -2.31
CA ALA A 359 -27.54 -28.84 -2.48
C ALA A 359 -27.05 -29.77 -3.59
N THR A 360 -27.23 -31.07 -3.39
CA THR A 360 -27.04 -32.07 -4.44
C THR A 360 -28.42 -32.45 -4.95
N VAL A 361 -28.69 -32.16 -6.22
CA VAL A 361 -29.96 -32.44 -6.87
C VAL A 361 -29.79 -33.67 -7.76
N HIS A 362 -30.60 -34.69 -7.49
CA HIS A 362 -30.74 -35.85 -8.34
C HIS A 362 -31.92 -35.61 -9.29
N LEU A 363 -31.65 -35.57 -10.59
CA LEU A 363 -32.64 -35.36 -11.64
C LEU A 363 -32.79 -36.65 -12.46
N ASP A 364 -33.98 -37.25 -12.43
CA ASP A 364 -34.34 -38.35 -13.31
C ASP A 364 -35.07 -37.80 -14.54
N LEU A 365 -34.38 -37.77 -15.68
CA LEU A 365 -34.93 -37.43 -17.00
C LEU A 365 -35.33 -38.73 -17.74
N GLU A 366 -36.05 -38.62 -18.87
CA GLU A 366 -36.51 -39.79 -19.62
C GLU A 366 -35.36 -40.64 -20.19
N ASP A 367 -34.23 -40.02 -20.54
CA ASP A 367 -33.06 -40.67 -21.14
C ASP A 367 -31.88 -40.90 -20.18
N ARG A 368 -31.80 -40.13 -19.08
CA ARG A 368 -30.65 -40.14 -18.14
C ARG A 368 -31.00 -39.68 -16.73
N SER A 369 -30.22 -40.15 -15.76
CA SER A 369 -30.20 -39.61 -14.39
C SER A 369 -28.96 -38.73 -14.20
N ILE A 370 -29.11 -37.50 -13.70
CA ILE A 370 -28.01 -36.56 -13.43
C ILE A 370 -27.94 -36.26 -11.93
N ASP A 371 -26.78 -36.48 -11.34
CA ASP A 371 -26.41 -35.97 -10.03
C ASP A 371 -25.62 -34.67 -10.19
N GLN A 372 -26.27 -33.54 -9.91
CA GLN A 372 -25.61 -32.23 -9.98
C GLN A 372 -25.55 -31.58 -8.62
N GLU A 373 -24.36 -31.11 -8.26
CA GLU A 373 -24.19 -30.26 -7.10
C GLU A 373 -24.30 -28.79 -7.49
N CYS A 374 -25.15 -28.06 -6.79
CA CYS A 374 -25.50 -26.68 -7.09
C CYS A 374 -25.75 -25.89 -5.80
N LYS A 375 -25.86 -24.57 -5.92
CA LYS A 375 -26.27 -23.71 -4.81
C LYS A 375 -27.76 -23.90 -4.49
N THR A 376 -28.18 -23.51 -3.29
CA THR A 376 -29.59 -23.63 -2.87
C THR A 376 -30.55 -22.92 -3.81
N TYR A 377 -30.19 -21.74 -4.33
CA TYR A 377 -31.05 -21.00 -5.25
C TYR A 377 -31.19 -21.69 -6.61
N GLU A 378 -30.12 -22.32 -7.10
CA GLU A 378 -30.11 -23.11 -8.34
C GLU A 378 -31.01 -24.34 -8.19
N ALA A 379 -30.95 -24.99 -7.03
CA ALA A 379 -31.83 -26.11 -6.66
C ALA A 379 -33.30 -25.69 -6.55
N ALA A 380 -33.58 -24.52 -5.99
CA ALA A 380 -34.95 -23.99 -5.87
C ALA A 380 -35.55 -23.68 -7.25
N VAL A 381 -34.75 -23.11 -8.16
CA VAL A 381 -35.19 -22.83 -9.54
C VAL A 381 -35.53 -24.12 -10.28
N ILE A 382 -34.68 -25.15 -10.26
CA ILE A 382 -34.98 -26.41 -10.97
C ILE A 382 -36.18 -27.14 -10.35
N TYR A 383 -36.37 -27.06 -9.03
CA TYR A 383 -37.55 -27.63 -8.38
C TYR A 383 -38.86 -26.98 -8.84
N ALA A 384 -38.85 -25.69 -9.20
CA ALA A 384 -40.04 -25.01 -9.75
C ALA A 384 -40.49 -25.53 -11.13
N PHE A 385 -39.62 -26.29 -11.81
CA PHE A 385 -39.92 -27.00 -13.06
C PHE A 385 -40.44 -28.42 -12.83
N GLN A 386 -40.47 -28.92 -11.58
CA GLN A 386 -41.03 -30.23 -11.28
C GLN A 386 -42.55 -30.21 -11.47
N ASP A 387 -43.08 -31.11 -12.31
CA ASP A 387 -44.52 -31.17 -12.63
C ASP A 387 -45.32 -31.82 -11.48
N ASP A 388 -46.48 -31.27 -11.16
CA ASP A 388 -47.46 -31.85 -10.22
C ASP A 388 -48.33 -32.95 -10.88
N GLY A 389 -47.95 -33.41 -12.08
CA GLY A 389 -48.54 -34.58 -12.76
C GLY A 389 -49.78 -34.30 -13.59
N SER A 390 -49.84 -33.17 -14.32
CA SER A 390 -51.07 -32.76 -15.04
C SER A 390 -50.91 -32.38 -16.52
N SER A 391 -49.69 -32.30 -17.09
CA SER A 391 -49.57 -31.87 -18.50
C SER A 391 -48.71 -32.77 -19.37
N THR A 392 -49.26 -33.16 -20.52
CA THR A 392 -48.62 -33.98 -21.56
C THR A 392 -47.67 -33.17 -22.45
N SER A 393 -47.22 -32.02 -21.98
CA SER A 393 -46.39 -31.05 -22.71
C SER A 393 -45.18 -30.66 -21.85
N PRO A 394 -44.00 -30.44 -22.45
CA PRO A 394 -42.80 -30.11 -21.70
C PRO A 394 -43.02 -28.83 -20.88
N VAL A 395 -42.70 -28.88 -19.59
CA VAL A 395 -42.97 -27.79 -18.65
C VAL A 395 -42.18 -26.56 -19.07
N GLN A 396 -42.91 -25.49 -19.39
CA GLN A 396 -42.34 -24.18 -19.74
C GLN A 396 -42.61 -23.20 -18.61
N ARG A 397 -41.57 -22.44 -18.22
CA ARG A 397 -41.70 -21.35 -17.24
C ARG A 397 -41.02 -20.11 -17.80
N THR A 398 -41.66 -18.97 -17.57
CA THR A 398 -41.08 -17.65 -17.89
C THR A 398 -40.33 -17.10 -16.67
N VAL A 399 -39.32 -16.26 -16.89
CA VAL A 399 -38.54 -15.65 -15.80
C VAL A 399 -39.43 -14.89 -14.81
N SER A 400 -40.41 -14.12 -15.29
CA SER A 400 -41.36 -13.41 -14.41
C SER A 400 -42.25 -14.35 -13.57
N GLN A 401 -42.54 -15.58 -14.06
CA GLN A 401 -43.28 -16.56 -13.26
C GLN A 401 -42.41 -17.15 -12.15
N LEU A 402 -41.12 -17.33 -12.42
CA LEU A 402 -40.15 -17.80 -11.42
C LEU A 402 -39.90 -16.72 -10.37
N GLU A 403 -39.85 -15.46 -10.77
CA GLU A 403 -39.76 -14.30 -9.86
C GLU A 403 -40.95 -14.26 -8.90
N ASP A 404 -42.19 -14.34 -9.42
CA ASP A 404 -43.40 -14.36 -8.60
C ASP A 404 -43.46 -15.58 -7.66
N THR A 405 -43.02 -16.75 -8.14
CA THR A 405 -43.13 -18.02 -7.40
C THR A 405 -42.06 -18.16 -6.32
N LEU A 406 -40.82 -17.76 -6.62
CA LEU A 406 -39.66 -17.94 -5.73
C LEU A 406 -39.34 -16.69 -4.92
N GLN A 407 -39.89 -15.53 -5.30
CA GLN A 407 -39.58 -14.21 -4.73
C GLN A 407 -38.07 -13.95 -4.70
N MET A 408 -37.42 -14.15 -5.85
CA MET A 408 -35.98 -14.00 -6.05
C MET A 408 -35.69 -12.87 -7.03
N ASP A 409 -34.52 -12.24 -6.90
CA ASP A 409 -34.06 -11.23 -7.86
C ASP A 409 -33.85 -11.83 -9.26
N ASP A 410 -34.23 -11.08 -10.30
CA ASP A 410 -34.15 -11.46 -11.72
C ASP A 410 -32.74 -11.90 -12.11
N ASP A 411 -31.70 -11.20 -11.65
CA ASP A 411 -30.29 -11.52 -11.91
C ASP A 411 -29.90 -12.91 -11.38
N THR A 412 -30.34 -13.26 -10.17
CA THR A 412 -30.03 -14.56 -9.53
C THR A 412 -30.75 -15.70 -10.25
N ILE A 413 -31.99 -15.47 -10.70
CA ILE A 413 -32.75 -16.44 -11.51
C ILE A 413 -32.04 -16.65 -12.86
N ARG A 414 -31.63 -15.59 -13.55
CA ARG A 414 -30.91 -15.68 -14.83
C ARG A 414 -29.61 -16.46 -14.69
N LEU A 415 -28.82 -16.21 -13.63
CA LEU A 415 -27.61 -16.98 -13.35
C LEU A 415 -27.90 -18.47 -13.17
N ALA A 416 -28.96 -18.83 -12.44
CA ALA A 416 -29.37 -20.22 -12.28
C ALA A 416 -29.82 -20.86 -13.61
N LEU A 417 -30.57 -20.12 -14.44
CA LEU A 417 -31.03 -20.60 -15.73
C LEU A 417 -29.87 -20.81 -16.71
N VAL A 418 -28.89 -19.91 -16.73
CA VAL A 418 -27.66 -20.07 -17.51
C VAL A 418 -26.86 -21.28 -17.04
N PHE A 419 -26.77 -21.50 -15.73
CA PHE A 419 -26.13 -22.69 -15.17
C PHE A 419 -26.82 -23.98 -15.65
N TRP A 420 -28.14 -24.10 -15.50
CA TRP A 420 -28.88 -25.29 -15.93
C TRP A 420 -28.93 -25.46 -17.47
N ALA A 421 -28.87 -24.36 -18.22
CA ALA A 421 -28.70 -24.40 -19.67
C ALA A 421 -27.31 -24.93 -20.06
N SER A 422 -26.25 -24.52 -19.36
CA SER A 422 -24.89 -25.04 -19.57
C SER A 422 -24.78 -26.55 -19.31
N GLN A 423 -25.57 -27.08 -18.36
CA GLN A 423 -25.68 -28.51 -18.08
C GLN A 423 -26.62 -29.26 -19.04
N ARG A 424 -27.18 -28.56 -20.05
CA ARG A 424 -28.17 -29.09 -21.00
C ARG A 424 -29.40 -29.70 -20.33
N VAL A 425 -29.85 -29.11 -19.22
CA VAL A 425 -31.10 -29.50 -18.53
C VAL A 425 -32.25 -28.59 -18.98
N LEU A 426 -31.97 -27.30 -19.19
CA LEU A 426 -32.95 -26.32 -19.68
C LEU A 426 -32.55 -25.80 -21.06
N ARG A 427 -33.54 -25.43 -21.88
CA ARG A 427 -33.36 -24.76 -23.17
C ARG A 427 -34.20 -23.51 -23.26
N GLU A 428 -33.62 -22.44 -23.80
CA GLU A 428 -34.34 -21.22 -24.13
C GLU A 428 -35.09 -21.40 -25.45
N VAL A 429 -36.42 -21.22 -25.41
CA VAL A 429 -37.29 -21.34 -26.59
C VAL A 429 -37.68 -19.96 -27.14
N ALA A 430 -37.81 -18.99 -26.23
CA ALA A 430 -38.12 -17.59 -26.49
C ALA A 430 -37.41 -16.75 -25.42
N PRO A 431 -37.18 -15.44 -25.65
CA PRO A 431 -36.58 -14.58 -24.62
C PRO A 431 -37.34 -14.72 -23.31
N ASP A 432 -36.60 -14.94 -22.22
CA ASP A 432 -37.12 -15.16 -20.86
C ASP A 432 -38.05 -16.38 -20.70
N THR A 433 -38.03 -17.34 -21.62
CA THR A 433 -38.85 -18.57 -21.55
C THR A 433 -37.99 -19.82 -21.71
N TYR A 434 -37.95 -20.62 -20.64
CA TYR A 434 -37.14 -21.84 -20.57
C TYR A 434 -38.03 -23.08 -20.49
N VAL A 435 -37.56 -24.15 -21.13
CA VAL A 435 -38.24 -25.44 -21.22
C VAL A 435 -37.27 -26.54 -20.78
N VAL A 436 -37.78 -27.50 -20.02
CA VAL A 436 -37.02 -28.68 -19.60
C VAL A 436 -36.75 -29.58 -20.80
N LEU A 437 -35.49 -29.99 -20.98
CA LEU A 437 -35.08 -30.97 -21.98
C LEU A 437 -35.13 -32.37 -21.39
N GLU A 438 -36.18 -33.13 -21.70
CA GLU A 438 -36.35 -34.50 -21.23
C GLU A 438 -35.51 -35.51 -22.04
N ARG A 439 -35.17 -35.19 -23.29
CA ARG A 439 -34.29 -36.00 -24.16
C ARG A 439 -33.25 -35.15 -24.86
N LEU A 440 -32.01 -35.64 -24.89
CA LEU A 440 -30.90 -34.99 -25.60
C LEU A 440 -31.09 -34.88 -27.12
N GLU A 441 -31.91 -35.74 -27.74
CA GLU A 441 -32.15 -35.74 -29.19
C GLU A 441 -33.00 -34.54 -29.68
N GLU A 442 -33.76 -33.89 -28.78
CA GLU A 442 -34.58 -32.70 -29.10
C GLU A 442 -33.75 -31.43 -29.34
N ASP A 443 -32.43 -31.50 -29.13
CA ASP A 443 -31.46 -30.43 -29.38
C ASP A 443 -31.13 -30.23 -30.89
N THR A 444 -31.87 -30.90 -31.79
CA THR A 444 -31.62 -30.90 -33.25
C THR A 444 -32.42 -29.86 -34.06
N ALA A 445 -33.25 -29.02 -33.43
CA ALA A 445 -33.92 -27.93 -34.13
C ALA A 445 -32.99 -26.71 -34.32
N PRO A 446 -32.96 -26.07 -35.52
CA PRO A 446 -31.92 -25.10 -35.86
C PRO A 446 -32.10 -23.79 -35.09
N ALA A 447 -31.13 -23.44 -34.24
CA ALA A 447 -31.01 -22.10 -33.67
C ALA A 447 -30.71 -21.07 -34.78
N PRO A 448 -31.28 -19.85 -34.73
CA PRO A 448 -30.82 -18.75 -35.57
C PRO A 448 -29.42 -18.36 -35.12
N ARG A 449 -28.47 -18.44 -36.06
CA ARG A 449 -27.11 -17.93 -35.93
C ARG A 449 -27.15 -16.41 -35.74
N ASP A 450 -26.43 -15.90 -34.74
CA ASP A 450 -25.31 -15.00 -35.04
C ASP A 450 -24.35 -14.79 -33.85
N SER A 451 -23.06 -14.80 -34.23
CA SER A 451 -21.87 -14.28 -33.52
C SER A 451 -21.38 -14.95 -32.23
N SER A 452 -20.47 -15.93 -32.38
CA SER A 452 -19.06 -15.82 -31.94
C SER A 452 -18.21 -16.99 -32.51
N PRO A 453 -16.92 -16.77 -32.84
CA PRO A 453 -16.11 -17.75 -33.57
C PRO A 453 -15.56 -18.84 -32.65
N ALA A 454 -15.35 -20.01 -33.27
CA ALA A 454 -14.81 -21.22 -32.67
C ALA A 454 -13.39 -21.07 -32.13
N LEU A 455 -13.12 -21.73 -31.01
CA LEU A 455 -11.82 -22.31 -30.69
C LEU A 455 -12.02 -23.76 -30.24
N ASP A 456 -11.11 -24.59 -30.72
CA ASP A 456 -11.13 -26.05 -30.69
C ASP A 456 -11.04 -26.65 -29.29
N ASP A 457 -11.61 -27.85 -29.20
CA ASP A 457 -11.68 -28.78 -28.08
C ASP A 457 -10.29 -29.38 -27.79
N ASP A 458 -9.84 -29.35 -26.53
CA ASP A 458 -9.06 -30.42 -25.88
C ASP A 458 -8.93 -30.13 -24.37
N ASP A 459 -9.62 -30.97 -23.57
CA ASP A 459 -9.42 -31.33 -22.16
C ASP A 459 -8.89 -30.27 -21.17
N VAL A 460 -9.73 -29.89 -20.19
CA VAL A 460 -9.48 -29.88 -18.73
C VAL A 460 -10.68 -29.26 -17.98
N ALA A 461 -11.12 -29.94 -16.91
CA ALA A 461 -12.25 -29.59 -16.05
C ALA A 461 -12.18 -28.15 -15.47
N PRO A 462 -13.32 -27.42 -15.34
CA PRO A 462 -13.30 -26.07 -14.80
C PRO A 462 -13.32 -26.09 -13.26
N SER A 463 -12.24 -25.56 -12.69
CA SER A 463 -12.12 -25.12 -11.30
C SER A 463 -13.06 -23.94 -11.03
N HIS A 464 -13.81 -24.06 -9.94
CA HIS A 464 -14.83 -23.12 -9.51
C HIS A 464 -14.20 -21.92 -8.76
N ASP A 465 -13.57 -20.99 -9.49
CA ASP A 465 -13.18 -19.68 -8.94
C ASP A 465 -14.36 -18.71 -9.07
N THR A 466 -14.99 -18.41 -7.93
CA THR A 466 -16.00 -17.36 -7.79
C THR A 466 -15.33 -15.99 -7.85
N VAL A 467 -15.39 -15.35 -9.02
CA VAL A 467 -15.22 -13.90 -9.12
C VAL A 467 -16.53 -13.26 -8.71
N SER A 468 -16.64 -12.85 -7.44
CA SER A 468 -17.61 -11.82 -7.04
C SER A 468 -17.24 -10.51 -7.74
N PRO A 469 -18.20 -9.75 -8.30
CA PRO A 469 -17.90 -8.51 -8.98
C PRO A 469 -17.35 -7.50 -7.97
N SER A 470 -16.07 -7.18 -8.12
CA SER A 470 -15.45 -6.06 -7.45
C SER A 470 -16.09 -4.76 -7.97
N LYS A 471 -16.67 -3.98 -7.07
CA LYS A 471 -17.04 -2.58 -7.31
C LYS A 471 -15.76 -1.80 -7.64
N THR A 472 -15.41 -1.75 -8.92
CA THR A 472 -14.43 -0.81 -9.48
C THR A 472 -15.03 -0.15 -10.72
N GLY A 473 -15.97 0.76 -10.46
CA GLY A 473 -16.50 1.70 -11.43
C GLY A 473 -16.56 3.08 -10.80
N ARG A 474 -15.48 3.85 -10.89
CA ARG A 474 -15.50 5.30 -10.70
C ARG A 474 -16.48 5.86 -11.74
N GLY A 475 -17.69 6.25 -11.31
CA GLY A 475 -18.61 6.99 -12.17
C GLY A 475 -20.11 6.74 -12.04
N ALA A 476 -20.66 6.34 -10.89
CA ALA A 476 -22.04 6.64 -10.48
C ALA A 476 -22.24 6.20 -9.02
N MET A 477 -22.41 7.15 -8.11
CA MET A 477 -22.72 6.85 -6.71
C MET A 477 -24.15 6.28 -6.63
N ASP A 478 -24.31 5.07 -6.10
CA ASP A 478 -25.58 4.34 -5.97
C ASP A 478 -26.67 5.25 -5.37
N ALA A 479 -27.88 5.25 -5.93
CA ALA A 479 -28.99 6.08 -5.47
C ALA A 479 -29.32 5.83 -3.98
N GLN A 480 -29.15 4.60 -3.52
CA GLN A 480 -29.34 4.18 -2.13
C GLN A 480 -28.27 4.74 -1.18
N GLU A 481 -27.05 4.96 -1.68
CA GLU A 481 -25.96 5.56 -0.90
C GLU A 481 -26.16 7.07 -0.73
N LYS A 482 -26.69 7.75 -1.75
CA LYS A 482 -27.08 9.16 -1.66
C LYS A 482 -28.20 9.39 -0.65
N GLU A 483 -29.21 8.52 -0.62
CA GLU A 483 -30.28 8.62 0.40
C GLU A 483 -29.74 8.42 1.82
N ARG A 484 -28.83 7.46 2.02
CA ARG A 484 -28.17 7.26 3.32
C ARG A 484 -27.34 8.47 3.74
N ARG A 485 -26.57 9.06 2.82
CA ARG A 485 -25.78 10.29 3.05
C ARG A 485 -26.66 11.46 3.49
N LEU A 486 -27.85 11.61 2.93
CA LEU A 486 -28.81 12.65 3.33
C LEU A 486 -29.37 12.42 4.75
N VAL A 487 -29.67 11.16 5.10
CA VAL A 487 -30.11 10.81 6.46
C VAL A 487 -29.02 11.12 7.48
N TYR A 488 -27.76 10.74 7.20
CA TYR A 488 -26.63 11.06 8.07
C TYR A 488 -26.39 12.57 8.21
N TRP A 489 -26.55 13.32 7.12
CA TRP A 489 -26.50 14.78 7.17
C TRP A 489 -27.55 15.37 8.12
N GLN A 490 -28.79 14.88 8.05
CA GLN A 490 -29.86 15.35 8.93
C GLN A 490 -29.58 15.08 10.41
N PHE A 491 -28.94 13.95 10.72
CA PHE A 491 -28.49 13.63 12.07
C PHE A 491 -27.33 14.52 12.54
N ILE A 492 -26.33 14.75 11.68
CA ILE A 492 -25.19 15.63 11.99
C ILE A 492 -25.66 17.07 12.21
N PHE A 493 -26.52 17.58 11.32
CA PHE A 493 -27.13 18.90 11.44
C PHE A 493 -27.98 19.01 12.71
N GLY A 494 -28.80 18.00 13.00
CA GLY A 494 -29.60 17.93 14.23
C GLY A 494 -28.73 17.88 15.49
N MET A 495 -27.57 17.23 15.44
CA MET A 495 -26.62 17.18 16.54
C MET A 495 -25.93 18.53 16.76
N LEU A 496 -25.38 19.15 15.72
CA LEU A 496 -24.74 20.46 15.80
C LEU A 496 -25.72 21.58 16.20
N THR A 497 -27.01 21.42 15.89
CA THR A 497 -28.06 22.37 16.29
C THR A 497 -28.46 22.20 17.77
N ASN A 498 -28.51 20.96 18.29
CA ASN A 498 -29.09 20.69 19.61
C ASN A 498 -28.08 20.47 20.74
N SER A 499 -26.88 19.92 20.46
CA SER A 499 -25.93 19.55 21.53
C SER A 499 -24.81 20.57 21.74
N ALA A 500 -24.16 21.05 20.67
CA ALA A 500 -23.17 22.12 20.74
C ALA A 500 -22.92 22.76 19.36
N PRO A 501 -22.75 24.09 19.29
CA PRO A 501 -22.48 24.81 18.04
C PRO A 501 -21.10 24.52 17.43
N THR A 502 -20.18 23.92 18.18
CA THR A 502 -18.85 23.50 17.71
C THR A 502 -18.50 22.13 18.27
N MET A 503 -18.13 21.16 17.42
CA MET A 503 -17.81 19.80 17.85
C MET A 503 -16.56 19.26 17.11
N PRO A 504 -15.59 18.65 17.82
CA PRO A 504 -14.46 17.98 17.18
C PRO A 504 -14.89 16.73 16.39
N LEU A 505 -14.19 16.43 15.28
CA LEU A 505 -14.46 15.30 14.38
C LEU A 505 -14.58 13.95 15.14
N GLY A 506 -13.68 13.69 16.09
CA GLY A 506 -13.70 12.45 16.87
C GLY A 506 -14.95 12.31 17.76
N GLN A 507 -15.48 13.42 18.27
CA GLN A 507 -16.69 13.42 19.09
C GLN A 507 -17.94 13.25 18.22
N MET A 508 -17.96 13.84 17.02
CA MET A 508 -19.03 13.61 16.03
C MET A 508 -19.10 12.14 15.62
N ALA A 509 -17.96 11.52 15.31
CA ALA A 509 -17.88 10.11 14.95
C ALA A 509 -18.36 9.19 16.08
N MET A 510 -18.01 9.49 17.33
CA MET A 510 -18.43 8.73 18.51
C MET A 510 -19.94 8.84 18.78
N MET A 511 -20.51 10.03 18.61
CA MET A 511 -21.95 10.25 18.77
C MET A 511 -22.76 9.61 17.64
N MET A 512 -22.28 9.64 16.39
CA MET A 512 -22.89 8.91 15.27
C MET A 512 -22.88 7.39 15.50
N LYS A 513 -21.77 6.85 16.00
CA LYS A 513 -21.68 5.43 16.40
C LYS A 513 -22.63 5.05 17.54
N MET A 514 -22.98 6.01 18.41
CA MET A 514 -23.86 5.76 19.56
C MET A 514 -25.35 5.93 19.24
N LEU A 515 -25.72 6.90 18.40
CA LEU A 515 -27.14 7.19 18.08
C LEU A 515 -27.71 6.29 16.98
N ILE A 516 -26.87 5.68 16.12
CA ILE A 516 -27.32 4.81 15.03
C ILE A 516 -27.33 3.35 15.53
N PRO A 517 -28.51 2.71 15.66
CA PRO A 517 -28.62 1.36 16.25
C PRO A 517 -27.89 0.25 15.47
N ASP A 518 -27.67 0.44 14.17
CA ASP A 518 -27.01 -0.54 13.29
C ASP A 518 -25.48 -0.33 13.16
N GLY A 519 -24.90 0.60 13.92
CA GLY A 519 -23.49 0.95 13.83
C GLY A 519 -23.19 1.88 12.66
N PHE A 520 -22.35 2.89 12.90
CA PHE A 520 -21.93 3.82 11.86
C PHE A 520 -20.80 3.18 11.02
N PRO A 521 -21.02 2.93 9.71
CA PRO A 521 -20.07 2.19 8.88
C PRO A 521 -18.88 3.04 8.42
N TRP A 522 -18.99 4.37 8.47
CA TRP A 522 -17.93 5.23 7.93
C TRP A 522 -16.70 5.28 8.84
N SER A 523 -15.53 5.27 8.19
CA SER A 523 -14.27 5.59 8.82
C SER A 523 -14.19 7.08 9.19
N ASN A 524 -13.24 7.46 10.04
CA ASN A 524 -13.02 8.87 10.35
C ASN A 524 -12.59 9.67 9.11
N GLU A 525 -11.92 9.02 8.14
CA GLU A 525 -11.47 9.62 6.88
C GLU A 525 -12.66 9.86 5.93
N GLU A 526 -13.57 8.89 5.82
CA GLU A 526 -14.80 9.02 5.01
C GLU A 526 -15.75 10.08 5.57
N LEU A 527 -15.89 10.16 6.90
CA LEU A 527 -16.64 11.23 7.54
C LEU A 527 -15.98 12.59 7.33
N GLN A 528 -14.65 12.65 7.34
CA GLN A 528 -13.90 13.88 7.07
C GLN A 528 -14.08 14.35 5.62
N GLU A 529 -14.05 13.44 4.66
CA GLU A 529 -14.30 13.74 3.24
C GLU A 529 -15.74 14.26 3.03
N PHE A 530 -16.72 13.62 3.65
CA PHE A 530 -18.13 14.06 3.60
C PHE A 530 -18.33 15.44 4.24
N LEU A 531 -17.71 15.70 5.39
CA LEU A 531 -17.76 17.03 6.02
C LEU A 531 -17.00 18.07 5.20
N ALA A 532 -15.92 17.70 4.50
CA ALA A 532 -15.20 18.59 3.59
C ALA A 532 -16.03 18.98 2.37
N GLU A 533 -16.79 18.04 1.80
CA GLU A 533 -17.79 18.30 0.75
C GLU A 533 -18.84 19.32 1.26
N LYS A 534 -19.37 19.11 2.47
CA LYS A 534 -20.35 20.00 3.10
C LYS A 534 -19.80 21.37 3.52
N MET A 535 -18.52 21.45 3.86
CA MET A 535 -17.81 22.72 4.06
C MET A 535 -17.60 23.48 2.74
N ALA A 536 -17.36 22.76 1.62
CA ALA A 536 -17.24 23.37 0.30
C ALA A 536 -18.59 23.93 -0.20
N GLU A 537 -19.70 23.26 0.14
CA GLU A 537 -21.07 23.74 -0.10
C GLU A 537 -21.48 24.91 0.82
N GLY A 538 -20.69 25.22 1.86
CA GLY A 538 -20.92 26.33 2.77
C GLY A 538 -21.92 26.05 3.90
N GLU A 539 -22.27 24.79 4.15
CA GLU A 539 -23.20 24.39 5.22
C GLU A 539 -22.50 24.23 6.60
N LEU A 540 -21.16 24.20 6.62
CA LEU A 540 -20.33 24.07 7.82
C LEU A 540 -19.12 25.04 7.79
N GLU A 541 -18.76 25.60 8.95
CA GLU A 541 -17.59 26.47 9.13
C GLU A 541 -16.62 25.90 10.18
N LEU A 542 -15.31 26.03 9.94
CA LEU A 542 -14.27 25.67 10.91
C LEU A 542 -14.15 26.77 11.99
N SER A 543 -14.19 26.38 13.26
CA SER A 543 -14.11 27.30 14.42
C SER A 543 -12.74 28.02 14.53
N GLU A 544 -12.76 29.26 15.05
CA GLU A 544 -11.64 30.22 15.15
C GLU A 544 -10.41 29.72 15.96
N ASP A 545 -10.51 28.60 16.69
CA ASP A 545 -9.47 28.07 17.61
C ASP A 545 -8.32 27.28 16.93
N VAL A 546 -8.51 26.78 15.70
CA VAL A 546 -7.47 26.03 14.96
C VAL A 546 -6.31 26.95 14.56
N ILE A 547 -6.60 28.22 14.29
CA ILE A 547 -5.58 29.24 13.98
C ILE A 547 -4.80 29.60 15.26
N GLY A 548 -5.43 29.54 16.43
CA GLY A 548 -4.77 29.73 17.73
C GLY A 548 -3.72 28.65 18.02
N THR A 549 -4.02 27.40 17.66
CA THR A 549 -3.11 26.26 17.81
C THR A 549 -1.92 26.33 16.87
N LEU A 550 -2.10 26.80 15.63
CA LEU A 550 -1.01 27.04 14.67
C LEU A 550 -0.03 28.14 15.13
N ILE A 551 -0.52 29.22 15.74
CA ILE A 551 0.33 30.30 16.28
C ILE A 551 1.15 29.82 17.47
N ASN A 552 0.56 29.00 18.34
CA ASN A 552 1.27 28.41 19.46
C ASN A 552 2.38 27.44 19.01
N ALA A 553 2.18 26.74 17.88
CA ALA A 553 3.19 25.85 17.30
C ALA A 553 4.36 26.62 16.63
N LEU A 554 4.09 27.78 16.02
CA LEU A 554 5.09 28.58 15.29
C LEU A 554 5.81 29.63 16.16
N GLY A 555 5.48 29.72 17.44
CA GLY A 555 6.23 30.48 18.45
C GLY A 555 6.12 32.01 18.37
N SER A 556 5.66 32.61 17.26
CA SER A 556 5.36 34.04 17.19
C SER A 556 4.36 34.40 16.09
N GLN A 557 3.52 35.41 16.36
CA GLN A 557 2.54 35.95 15.41
C GLN A 557 3.20 36.54 14.16
N ASP A 558 4.38 37.16 14.29
CA ASP A 558 5.07 37.82 13.19
C ASP A 558 5.68 36.84 12.18
N ILE A 559 6.13 35.67 12.65
CA ILE A 559 6.66 34.61 11.79
C ILE A 559 5.53 34.02 10.94
N PHE A 560 4.40 33.71 11.58
CA PHE A 560 3.21 33.22 10.88
C PHE A 560 2.75 34.20 9.79
N ILE A 561 2.70 35.51 10.09
CA ILE A 561 2.30 36.52 9.11
C ILE A 561 3.28 36.61 7.94
N LYS A 562 4.60 36.49 8.17
CA LYS A 562 5.61 36.50 7.10
C LYS A 562 5.55 35.28 6.21
N GLU A 563 5.42 34.09 6.79
CA GLU A 563 5.25 32.85 6.03
C GLU A 563 3.96 32.89 5.20
N PHE A 564 2.87 33.34 5.80
CA PHE A 564 1.61 33.52 5.09
C PHE A 564 1.71 34.56 3.96
N GLN A 565 2.44 35.66 4.17
CA GLN A 565 2.74 36.64 3.11
C GLN A 565 3.52 36.01 1.95
N SER A 566 4.53 35.18 2.24
CA SER A 566 5.32 34.49 1.21
C SER A 566 4.48 33.50 0.41
N ILE A 567 3.67 32.69 1.09
CA ILE A 567 2.79 31.70 0.46
C ILE A 567 1.73 32.38 -0.41
N ILE A 568 1.12 33.46 0.07
CA ILE A 568 0.18 34.24 -0.74
C ILE A 568 0.90 34.85 -1.94
N ALA A 569 2.09 35.42 -1.77
CA ALA A 569 2.84 36.01 -2.88
C ALA A 569 3.12 35.00 -3.99
N GLU A 570 3.58 33.80 -3.63
CA GLU A 570 3.85 32.72 -4.58
C GLU A 570 2.58 32.25 -5.29
N ARG A 571 1.48 32.07 -4.53
CA ARG A 571 0.21 31.59 -5.07
C ARG A 571 -0.52 32.63 -5.92
N LEU A 572 -0.36 33.91 -5.62
CA LEU A 572 -0.89 34.99 -6.43
C LEU A 572 -0.14 35.15 -7.78
N LEU A 573 1.11 34.68 -7.86
CA LEU A 573 1.89 34.65 -9.09
C LEU A 573 1.60 33.41 -9.96
N SER A 574 0.91 32.38 -9.43
CA SER A 574 0.61 31.13 -10.14
C SER A 574 -0.75 31.15 -10.86
N MET A 575 -0.86 31.93 -11.94
CA MET A 575 -1.87 31.82 -13.03
C MET A 575 -3.36 31.61 -12.67
N GLN A 576 -3.83 31.89 -11.45
CA GLN A 576 -5.26 31.83 -11.12
C GLN A 576 -5.92 33.21 -11.35
N THR A 577 -7.02 33.23 -12.09
CA THR A 577 -7.74 34.48 -12.44
C THR A 577 -8.72 34.94 -11.38
N GLU A 578 -9.05 34.11 -10.39
CA GLU A 578 -9.93 34.46 -9.26
C GLU A 578 -9.42 33.83 -7.96
N PHE A 579 -9.39 34.62 -6.88
CA PHE A 579 -8.85 34.22 -5.57
C PHE A 579 -9.90 34.26 -4.43
N PRO A 580 -11.04 33.57 -4.54
CA PRO A 580 -12.12 33.67 -3.56
C PRO A 580 -11.77 33.01 -2.22
N GLN A 581 -10.90 32.01 -2.21
CA GLN A 581 -10.49 31.30 -0.99
C GLN A 581 -9.46 32.12 -0.20
N GLU A 582 -8.48 32.68 -0.89
CA GLU A 582 -7.40 33.49 -0.31
C GLU A 582 -7.96 34.77 0.32
N VAL A 583 -8.95 35.41 -0.32
CA VAL A 583 -9.67 36.57 0.25
C VAL A 583 -10.46 36.19 1.50
N LYS A 584 -11.12 35.02 1.52
CA LYS A 584 -11.84 34.53 2.71
C LYS A 584 -10.88 34.26 3.88
N VAL A 585 -9.78 33.56 3.61
CA VAL A 585 -8.75 33.27 4.62
C VAL A 585 -8.12 34.56 5.13
N LEU A 586 -7.82 35.52 4.24
CA LEU A 586 -7.28 36.82 4.63
C LEU A 586 -8.25 37.60 5.52
N ASN A 587 -9.56 37.60 5.22
CA ASN A 587 -10.57 38.28 6.03
C ASN A 587 -10.74 37.62 7.42
N LEU A 588 -10.68 36.29 7.51
CA LEU A 588 -10.64 35.55 8.77
C LEU A 588 -9.41 35.96 9.61
N LEU A 589 -8.24 36.07 8.97
CA LEU A 589 -7.00 36.44 9.65
C LEU A 589 -6.99 37.92 10.07
N LYS A 590 -7.56 38.83 9.28
CA LYS A 590 -7.73 40.25 9.66
C LYS A 590 -8.60 40.41 10.90
N LYS A 591 -9.68 39.64 10.99
CA LYS A 591 -10.60 39.66 12.14
C LYS A 591 -9.88 39.24 13.44
N LYS A 592 -8.86 38.39 13.34
CA LYS A 592 -8.06 37.87 14.47
C LYS A 592 -6.85 38.73 14.83
N PHE A 593 -6.10 39.22 13.83
CA PHE A 593 -4.82 39.90 14.03
C PHE A 593 -4.88 41.43 13.86
N GLY A 594 -6.03 41.96 13.45
CA GLY A 594 -6.22 43.37 13.12
C GLY A 594 -5.83 43.68 11.68
N GLU A 595 -6.55 44.61 11.05
CA GLU A 595 -6.38 44.96 9.63
C GLU A 595 -4.95 45.43 9.30
N ASN A 596 -4.29 46.12 10.24
CA ASN A 596 -2.96 46.72 10.01
C ASN A 596 -1.84 45.69 9.83
N ALA A 597 -1.96 44.48 10.41
CA ALA A 597 -0.88 43.48 10.37
C ALA A 597 -0.81 42.75 9.01
N LEU A 598 -1.91 42.76 8.25
CA LEU A 598 -2.07 42.07 6.97
C LEU A 598 -2.29 43.02 5.79
N GLN A 599 -2.04 44.33 6.00
CA GLN A 599 -2.17 45.38 5.00
C GLN A 599 -1.36 45.09 3.72
N ASN A 600 -0.19 44.46 3.85
CA ASN A 600 0.64 44.10 2.70
C ASN A 600 -0.04 43.07 1.80
N CYS A 601 -0.68 42.04 2.37
CA CYS A 601 -1.42 41.04 1.59
C CYS A 601 -2.61 41.68 0.86
N ASP A 602 -3.27 42.65 1.49
CA ASP A 602 -4.35 43.43 0.87
C ASP A 602 -3.88 44.27 -0.31
N VAL A 603 -2.74 44.94 -0.16
CA VAL A 603 -2.12 45.70 -1.23
C VAL A 603 -1.73 44.76 -2.37
N MET A 604 -1.15 43.60 -2.09
CA MET A 604 -0.78 42.61 -3.12
C MET A 604 -1.99 42.07 -3.89
N LEU A 605 -3.08 41.73 -3.21
CA LEU A 605 -4.33 41.30 -3.84
C LEU A 605 -4.94 42.42 -4.70
N LYS A 606 -4.94 43.64 -4.18
CA LYS A 606 -5.46 44.81 -4.91
C LYS A 606 -4.59 45.14 -6.12
N ASP A 607 -3.27 45.07 -6.00
CA ASP A 607 -2.33 45.33 -7.08
C ASP A 607 -2.49 44.29 -8.21
N ILE A 608 -2.79 43.03 -7.88
CA ILE A 608 -3.04 41.99 -8.88
C ILE A 608 -4.42 42.13 -9.53
N GLN A 609 -5.45 42.48 -8.76
CA GLN A 609 -6.77 42.81 -9.33
C GLN A 609 -6.72 44.07 -10.22
N ASP A 610 -5.93 45.08 -9.82
CA ASP A 610 -5.68 46.25 -10.65
C ASP A 610 -4.81 45.89 -11.86
N SER A 611 -3.85 44.97 -11.74
CA SER A 611 -3.04 44.46 -12.85
C SER A 611 -3.89 43.73 -13.89
N THR A 612 -4.79 42.83 -13.49
CA THR A 612 -5.72 42.15 -14.43
C THR A 612 -6.70 43.13 -15.06
N ARG A 613 -7.17 44.12 -14.31
CA ARG A 613 -8.01 45.21 -14.87
C ARG A 613 -7.23 46.08 -15.86
N VAL A 614 -5.96 46.36 -15.59
CA VAL A 614 -5.08 47.10 -16.51
C VAL A 614 -4.78 46.26 -17.75
N ASP A 615 -4.50 44.98 -17.60
CA ASP A 615 -4.22 44.05 -18.69
C ASP A 615 -5.44 43.85 -19.61
N THR A 616 -6.64 43.71 -19.04
CA THR A 616 -7.88 43.66 -19.83
C THR A 616 -8.18 44.97 -20.55
N VAL A 617 -7.86 46.12 -19.94
CA VAL A 617 -7.98 47.44 -20.60
C VAL A 617 -6.94 47.62 -21.70
N ILE A 618 -5.67 47.23 -21.48
CA ILE A 618 -4.59 47.29 -22.46
C ILE A 618 -4.87 46.33 -23.62
N THR A 619 -5.30 45.09 -23.35
CA THR A 619 -5.67 44.12 -24.39
C THR A 619 -6.85 44.61 -25.23
N ARG A 620 -7.83 45.29 -24.60
CA ARG A 620 -8.97 45.88 -25.29
C ARG A 620 -8.64 47.19 -26.02
N GLN A 621 -7.64 47.94 -25.57
CA GLN A 621 -7.16 49.18 -26.19
C GLN A 621 -5.99 48.97 -27.17
N MET A 622 -5.28 47.85 -27.16
CA MET A 622 -4.33 47.49 -28.23
C MET A 622 -5.02 47.29 -29.58
N GLN A 623 -6.35 47.15 -29.60
CA GLN A 623 -7.19 47.23 -30.80
C GLN A 623 -7.55 48.67 -31.23
N MET A 624 -7.27 49.70 -30.43
CA MET A 624 -7.48 51.13 -30.76
C MET A 624 -6.35 52.02 -30.22
N ALA A 625 -5.50 52.51 -31.12
CA ALA A 625 -4.29 53.28 -30.83
C ALA A 625 -4.45 54.43 -29.81
N ASP A 626 -3.37 54.62 -29.03
CA ASP A 626 -3.03 55.68 -28.07
C ASP A 626 -3.52 55.56 -26.62
N LEU A 627 -2.60 55.16 -25.71
CA LEU A 627 -2.61 55.66 -24.32
C LEU A 627 -1.54 56.74 -24.13
N LYS A 628 -2.01 57.97 -23.86
CA LYS A 628 -1.24 58.97 -23.12
C LYS A 628 -1.37 58.68 -21.62
N SER A 629 -0.33 58.10 -21.02
CA SER A 629 -0.20 57.97 -19.57
C SER A 629 1.23 58.29 -19.16
N SER A 630 1.39 59.14 -18.13
CA SER A 630 2.67 59.63 -17.61
C SER A 630 3.44 58.62 -16.74
N ARG A 631 3.20 57.31 -16.94
CA ARG A 631 3.81 56.24 -16.13
C ARG A 631 4.71 55.39 -17.03
N LYS A 632 5.99 55.29 -16.66
CA LYS A 632 7.00 54.49 -17.37
C LYS A 632 6.87 53.04 -16.93
N LEU A 633 6.51 52.14 -17.85
CA LEU A 633 6.46 50.70 -17.58
C LEU A 633 7.88 50.13 -17.63
N THR A 634 8.23 49.33 -16.62
CA THR A 634 9.47 48.53 -16.58
C THR A 634 9.08 47.07 -16.72
N TRP A 635 9.57 46.42 -17.77
CA TRP A 635 9.28 45.02 -18.04
C TRP A 635 10.20 44.12 -17.21
N LEU A 636 9.61 43.16 -16.48
CA LEU A 636 10.32 42.10 -15.78
C LEU A 636 10.13 40.80 -16.58
N ASN A 637 11.07 40.52 -17.47
CA ASN A 637 10.93 39.50 -18.50
C ASN A 637 11.00 38.05 -17.99
N ASN A 638 11.27 37.85 -16.70
CA ASN A 638 11.47 36.54 -16.06
C ASN A 638 10.22 36.00 -15.32
N LEU A 639 9.19 36.81 -15.17
CA LEU A 639 7.97 36.46 -14.42
C LEU A 639 6.72 36.32 -15.32
N GLY A 640 6.88 36.49 -16.63
CA GLY A 640 5.80 36.36 -17.60
C GLY A 640 5.56 34.92 -18.05
N THR A 641 4.32 34.60 -18.40
CA THR A 641 3.96 33.35 -19.08
C THR A 641 3.45 33.68 -20.50
N ALA A 642 3.77 32.83 -21.47
CA ALA A 642 3.38 32.96 -22.86
C ALA A 642 2.80 31.63 -23.34
N THR A 643 1.74 31.68 -24.13
CA THR A 643 1.22 30.50 -24.84
C THR A 643 1.90 30.42 -26.20
N VAL A 644 2.75 29.41 -26.36
CA VAL A 644 3.44 29.13 -27.61
C VAL A 644 2.63 28.09 -28.38
N HIS A 645 2.34 28.43 -29.63
CA HIS A 645 1.68 27.56 -30.60
C HIS A 645 2.75 27.10 -31.60
N LEU A 646 3.02 25.80 -31.66
CA LEU A 646 4.02 25.20 -32.54
C LEU A 646 3.36 24.22 -33.48
N ASP A 647 3.43 24.48 -34.79
CA ASP A 647 2.99 23.55 -35.83
C ASP A 647 4.19 22.73 -36.32
N LEU A 648 4.23 21.45 -35.97
CA LEU A 648 5.21 20.46 -36.45
C LEU A 648 4.57 19.63 -37.58
N GLU A 649 5.37 18.89 -38.36
CA GLU A 649 4.88 18.15 -39.53
C GLU A 649 3.80 17.10 -39.19
N ASP A 650 3.86 16.49 -37.99
CA ASP A 650 2.93 15.45 -37.54
C ASP A 650 1.95 15.88 -36.44
N ARG A 651 2.11 17.07 -35.83
CA ARG A 651 1.27 17.56 -34.72
C ARG A 651 1.38 19.07 -34.48
N SER A 652 0.32 19.66 -33.94
CA SER A 652 0.33 21.02 -33.38
C SER A 652 0.38 20.97 -31.86
N ILE A 653 1.23 21.79 -31.21
CA ILE A 653 1.40 21.85 -29.77
C ILE A 653 1.10 23.27 -29.27
N ASP A 654 0.08 23.37 -28.41
CA ASP A 654 -0.26 24.59 -27.70
C ASP A 654 0.22 24.47 -26.25
N LYS A 655 1.21 25.28 -25.85
CA LYS A 655 1.79 25.19 -24.51
C LYS A 655 1.96 26.55 -23.85
N ALA A 656 1.37 26.71 -22.67
CA ALA A 656 1.72 27.79 -21.76
C ALA A 656 3.09 27.48 -21.12
N CYS A 657 4.06 28.36 -21.35
CA CYS A 657 5.41 28.26 -20.82
C CYS A 657 5.88 29.63 -20.33
N LYS A 658 7.03 29.71 -19.67
CA LYS A 658 7.59 30.99 -19.25
C LYS A 658 8.11 31.75 -20.47
N THR A 659 8.16 33.08 -20.39
CA THR A 659 8.62 33.96 -21.48
C THR A 659 10.02 33.62 -21.99
N TYR A 660 10.93 33.18 -21.12
CA TYR A 660 12.27 32.77 -21.52
C TYR A 660 12.28 31.40 -22.23
N GLU A 661 11.37 30.49 -21.87
CA GLU A 661 11.19 29.19 -22.55
C GLU A 661 10.61 29.40 -23.94
N ALA A 662 9.67 30.33 -24.08
CA ALA A 662 9.14 30.76 -25.37
C ALA A 662 10.23 31.39 -26.26
N ALA A 663 11.06 32.29 -25.71
CA ALA A 663 12.13 32.94 -26.47
C ALA A 663 13.14 31.93 -27.05
N VAL A 664 13.49 30.90 -26.27
CA VAL A 664 14.42 29.85 -26.71
C VAL A 664 13.84 29.04 -27.87
N ILE A 665 12.56 28.66 -27.86
CA ILE A 665 11.98 27.88 -28.97
C ILE A 665 11.78 28.73 -30.24
N TYR A 666 11.43 30.01 -30.12
CA TYR A 666 11.32 30.90 -31.26
C TYR A 666 12.68 31.16 -31.95
N ALA A 667 13.80 31.08 -31.23
CA ALA A 667 15.14 31.18 -31.81
C ALA A 667 15.48 30.06 -32.81
N PHE A 668 14.74 28.94 -32.79
CA PHE A 668 14.85 27.87 -33.78
C PHE A 668 14.01 28.12 -35.05
N GLN A 669 13.10 29.11 -35.06
CA GLN A 669 12.25 29.42 -36.22
C GLN A 669 12.87 30.38 -37.24
N ASP A 670 13.94 31.10 -36.90
CA ASP A 670 14.37 32.29 -37.67
C ASP A 670 15.31 32.02 -38.87
N ASP A 671 15.52 30.76 -39.28
CA ASP A 671 16.26 30.45 -40.52
C ASP A 671 15.30 30.20 -41.69
N GLY A 672 14.85 31.29 -42.31
CA GLY A 672 14.30 31.25 -43.65
C GLY A 672 15.31 30.61 -44.62
N SER A 673 14.97 29.43 -45.15
CA SER A 673 15.66 28.66 -46.20
C SER A 673 16.72 27.62 -45.80
N SER A 674 16.29 26.45 -45.32
CA SER A 674 16.91 25.16 -45.71
C SER A 674 15.99 23.99 -45.41
N THR A 675 15.96 22.98 -46.29
CA THR A 675 15.21 21.72 -46.15
C THR A 675 15.86 20.74 -45.15
N SER A 676 16.38 21.25 -44.03
CA SER A 676 17.00 20.45 -42.97
C SER A 676 16.57 20.98 -41.58
N PRO A 677 16.35 20.10 -40.59
CA PRO A 677 15.83 20.50 -39.29
C PRO A 677 16.82 21.45 -38.60
N ALA A 678 16.31 22.56 -38.06
CA ALA A 678 17.13 23.62 -37.47
C ALA A 678 17.93 23.10 -36.26
N GLN A 679 19.26 23.21 -36.33
CA GLN A 679 20.21 22.82 -35.28
C GLN A 679 20.85 24.08 -34.68
N ARG A 680 20.83 24.22 -33.36
CA ARG A 680 21.47 25.33 -32.62
C ARG A 680 22.30 24.82 -31.45
N THR A 681 23.41 25.50 -31.17
CA THR A 681 24.21 25.24 -29.96
C THR A 681 23.82 26.19 -28.83
N VAL A 682 24.10 25.80 -27.57
CA VAL A 682 23.83 26.63 -26.39
C VAL A 682 24.53 28.00 -26.49
N ASN A 683 25.80 28.03 -26.90
CA ASN A 683 26.56 29.27 -27.11
C ASN A 683 25.94 30.19 -28.19
N GLN A 684 25.35 29.61 -29.25
CA GLN A 684 24.65 30.40 -30.28
C GLN A 684 23.36 31.00 -29.75
N LEU A 685 22.64 30.29 -28.87
CA LEU A 685 21.44 30.79 -28.22
C LEU A 685 21.79 31.88 -27.20
N GLU A 686 22.90 31.74 -26.48
CA GLU A 686 23.43 32.76 -25.56
C GLU A 686 23.77 34.06 -26.29
N ASP A 687 24.53 33.97 -27.40
CA ASP A 687 24.90 35.14 -28.21
C ASP A 687 23.67 35.83 -28.84
N THR A 688 22.66 35.05 -29.24
CA THR A 688 21.46 35.56 -29.94
C THR A 688 20.44 36.15 -28.98
N LEU A 689 20.18 35.49 -27.85
CA LEU A 689 19.14 35.87 -26.89
C LEU A 689 19.66 36.77 -25.76
N GLN A 690 20.99 36.86 -25.56
CA GLN A 690 21.62 37.59 -24.46
C GLN A 690 21.02 37.21 -23.09
N MET A 691 20.81 35.92 -22.89
CA MET A 691 20.23 35.33 -21.67
C MET A 691 21.28 34.47 -20.95
N ASP A 692 21.15 34.34 -19.62
CA ASP A 692 22.05 33.53 -18.80
C ASP A 692 22.03 32.05 -19.24
N ASP A 693 23.21 31.41 -19.31
CA ASP A 693 23.41 30.02 -19.73
C ASP A 693 22.50 29.03 -18.98
N ASP A 694 22.35 29.21 -17.66
CA ASP A 694 21.47 28.37 -16.82
C ASP A 694 19.99 28.45 -17.25
N ALA A 695 19.50 29.63 -17.64
CA ALA A 695 18.12 29.80 -18.08
C ALA A 695 17.87 29.15 -19.45
N ILE A 696 18.87 29.21 -20.34
CA ILE A 696 18.82 28.56 -21.65
C ILE A 696 18.83 27.04 -21.48
N ARG A 697 19.70 26.49 -20.62
CA ARG A 697 19.74 25.05 -20.32
C ARG A 697 18.43 24.54 -19.73
N LEU A 698 17.83 25.26 -18.79
CA LEU A 698 16.53 24.91 -18.23
C LEU A 698 15.41 24.90 -19.28
N ALA A 699 15.40 25.87 -20.20
CA ALA A 699 14.45 25.91 -21.30
C ALA A 699 14.66 24.78 -22.31
N LEU A 700 15.91 24.43 -22.63
CA LEU A 700 16.23 23.32 -23.53
C LEU A 700 15.80 21.97 -22.93
N VAL A 701 16.05 21.75 -21.64
CA VAL A 701 15.58 20.57 -20.90
C VAL A 701 14.06 20.50 -20.88
N PHE A 702 13.38 21.64 -20.67
CA PHE A 702 11.92 21.71 -20.73
C PHE A 702 11.40 21.26 -22.10
N TRP A 703 11.88 21.83 -23.21
CA TRP A 703 11.42 21.46 -24.55
C TRP A 703 11.86 20.05 -24.98
N ALA A 704 12.98 19.55 -24.47
CA ALA A 704 13.38 18.15 -24.63
C ALA A 704 12.41 17.19 -23.90
N SER A 705 11.97 17.55 -22.69
CA SER A 705 10.97 16.78 -21.94
C SER A 705 9.61 16.71 -22.67
N GLN A 706 9.25 17.77 -23.41
CA GLN A 706 8.05 17.81 -24.23
C GLN A 706 8.23 17.14 -25.61
N ARG A 707 9.40 16.53 -25.84
CA ARG A 707 9.82 15.90 -27.11
C ARG A 707 9.73 16.84 -28.32
N VAL A 708 10.03 18.12 -28.11
CA VAL A 708 10.09 19.13 -29.19
C VAL A 708 11.54 19.31 -29.66
N LEU A 709 12.50 19.21 -28.76
CA LEU A 709 13.94 19.26 -29.06
C LEU A 709 14.62 17.94 -28.72
N ARG A 710 15.68 17.60 -29.44
CA ARG A 710 16.58 16.47 -29.14
C ARG A 710 18.03 16.93 -29.13
N GLU A 711 18.78 16.45 -28.15
CA GLU A 711 20.23 16.63 -28.11
C GLU A 711 20.92 15.63 -29.03
N VAL A 712 21.69 16.14 -30.00
CA VAL A 712 22.42 15.30 -30.97
C VAL A 712 23.90 15.19 -30.60
N ALA A 713 24.42 16.20 -29.92
CA ALA A 713 25.79 16.31 -29.41
C ALA A 713 25.77 17.22 -28.16
N PRO A 714 26.76 17.14 -27.25
CA PRO A 714 26.80 17.98 -26.05
C PRO A 714 26.61 19.46 -26.43
N ASP A 715 25.67 20.12 -25.76
CA ASP A 715 25.28 21.52 -25.98
C ASP A 715 24.73 21.83 -27.39
N THR A 716 24.22 20.83 -28.13
CA THR A 716 23.66 21.00 -29.47
C THR A 716 22.31 20.32 -29.65
N TYR A 717 21.27 21.12 -29.91
CA TYR A 717 19.88 20.67 -29.98
C TYR A 717 19.30 20.84 -31.39
N VAL A 718 18.43 19.90 -31.78
CA VAL A 718 17.71 19.88 -33.07
C VAL A 718 16.21 19.76 -32.82
N VAL A 719 15.40 20.47 -33.62
CA VAL A 719 13.93 20.36 -33.58
C VAL A 719 13.47 19.02 -34.14
N LEU A 720 12.61 18.32 -33.40
CA LEU A 720 11.99 17.06 -33.82
C LEU A 720 10.67 17.34 -34.56
N GLU A 721 10.67 17.20 -35.87
CA GLU A 721 9.48 17.42 -36.71
C GLU A 721 8.55 16.19 -36.81
N ARG A 722 9.07 14.97 -36.58
CA ARG A 722 8.30 13.69 -36.58
C ARG A 722 8.68 12.80 -35.39
N LEU A 723 7.67 12.21 -34.74
CA LEU A 723 7.84 11.33 -33.58
C LEU A 723 8.55 9.99 -33.89
N GLU A 724 8.55 9.52 -35.14
CA GLU A 724 9.16 8.24 -35.55
C GLU A 724 10.70 8.28 -35.62
N GLU A 725 11.30 9.47 -35.69
CA GLU A 725 12.76 9.65 -35.73
C GLU A 725 13.47 9.40 -34.38
N ASP A 726 12.72 9.04 -33.34
CA ASP A 726 13.17 8.84 -31.95
C ASP A 726 13.66 7.39 -31.66
N THR A 727 14.14 6.66 -32.68
CA THR A 727 14.45 5.22 -32.59
C THR A 727 15.93 4.85 -32.41
N ALA A 728 16.82 5.79 -32.07
CA ALA A 728 18.24 5.51 -31.80
C ALA A 728 18.61 5.66 -30.31
N PRO A 729 19.55 4.85 -29.77
CA PRO A 729 19.79 4.74 -28.32
C PRO A 729 20.53 5.97 -27.77
N ALA A 730 20.03 6.50 -26.64
CA ALA A 730 20.60 7.66 -25.94
C ALA A 730 22.00 7.37 -25.34
N PRO A 731 22.95 8.33 -25.41
CA PRO A 731 24.16 8.33 -24.59
C PRO A 731 23.85 8.80 -23.15
N ARG A 732 24.70 8.36 -22.23
CA ARG A 732 24.60 8.57 -20.77
C ARG A 732 24.97 9.99 -20.33
N ASP A 733 24.24 10.46 -19.32
CA ASP A 733 24.54 11.42 -18.24
C ASP A 733 25.63 12.49 -18.44
N SER A 734 25.21 13.75 -18.28
CA SER A 734 26.04 14.82 -17.72
C SER A 734 25.17 15.86 -17.00
N SER A 735 25.01 15.69 -15.68
CA SER A 735 24.71 16.81 -14.79
C SER A 735 26.02 17.53 -14.43
N PRO A 736 26.08 18.87 -14.44
CA PRO A 736 27.32 19.59 -14.18
C PRO A 736 27.65 19.59 -12.69
N ALA A 737 28.92 19.34 -12.40
CA ALA A 737 29.57 19.61 -11.13
C ALA A 737 29.75 21.12 -10.94
N LEU A 738 29.44 21.62 -9.75
CA LEU A 738 29.93 22.91 -9.25
C LEU A 738 30.89 22.61 -8.10
N ASP A 739 32.18 22.77 -8.38
CA ASP A 739 33.20 22.96 -7.36
C ASP A 739 33.17 24.43 -6.91
N ASP A 740 33.14 24.67 -5.60
CA ASP A 740 33.87 25.80 -5.03
C ASP A 740 34.46 25.38 -3.68
N ASP A 741 35.77 25.18 -3.70
CA ASP A 741 36.67 24.96 -2.58
C ASP A 741 36.84 26.24 -1.75
N VAL A 742 36.61 26.18 -0.44
CA VAL A 742 37.50 26.83 0.55
C VAL A 742 37.61 25.93 1.79
N ALA A 743 38.75 25.26 1.89
CA ALA A 743 39.22 24.45 3.03
C ALA A 743 39.55 25.33 4.28
N PRO A 744 39.87 24.81 5.49
CA PRO A 744 40.98 23.86 5.68
C PRO A 744 40.84 22.77 6.78
N LEU A 745 41.30 21.58 6.39
CA LEU A 745 42.39 20.77 6.98
C LEU A 745 42.35 20.24 8.43
N HIS A 746 42.48 18.90 8.45
CA HIS A 746 43.40 18.03 9.21
C HIS A 746 43.12 17.61 10.66
N ASP A 747 42.85 16.30 10.74
CA ASP A 747 43.59 15.25 11.47
C ASP A 747 43.43 15.04 12.98
N THR A 748 42.85 13.86 13.23
CA THR A 748 43.33 12.78 14.10
C THR A 748 43.59 13.09 15.58
N MET A 749 42.76 12.51 16.44
CA MET A 749 43.10 11.31 17.23
C MET A 749 42.02 11.07 18.28
N SER A 750 41.64 9.81 18.48
CA SER A 750 40.94 9.36 19.69
C SER A 750 41.76 9.70 20.94
N PRO A 751 41.12 9.88 22.11
CA PRO A 751 41.24 8.81 23.09
C PRO A 751 39.98 8.53 23.92
N SER A 752 40.01 7.34 24.48
CA SER A 752 39.19 6.75 25.54
C SER A 752 38.80 7.66 26.72
N LYS A 753 37.59 7.39 27.24
CA LYS A 753 37.10 7.51 28.63
C LYS A 753 37.90 8.37 29.61
N THR A 754 37.26 9.44 30.11
CA THR A 754 37.00 9.80 31.52
C THR A 754 36.92 11.32 31.67
N GLY A 755 35.94 11.83 32.44
CA GLY A 755 35.94 13.21 32.94
C GLY A 755 34.71 14.04 32.54
N ARG A 756 33.96 14.48 33.57
CA ARG A 756 32.85 15.43 33.50
C ARG A 756 33.24 16.73 32.77
N GLY A 757 32.34 17.23 31.91
CA GLY A 757 32.18 18.67 31.67
C GLY A 757 32.16 19.12 30.21
N ALA A 758 30.96 19.17 29.61
CA ALA A 758 30.43 20.22 28.72
C ALA A 758 29.23 19.63 27.95
N MET A 759 28.01 20.05 28.33
CA MET A 759 26.76 19.56 27.74
C MET A 759 26.55 20.17 26.34
N ASP A 760 26.24 19.33 25.36
CA ASP A 760 26.11 19.67 23.93
C ASP A 760 25.01 20.72 23.69
N ALA A 761 25.19 21.59 22.69
CA ALA A 761 24.32 22.76 22.48
C ALA A 761 22.86 22.37 22.16
N GLN A 762 22.67 21.29 21.41
CA GLN A 762 21.35 20.73 21.11
C GLN A 762 20.67 20.09 22.32
N GLU A 763 21.45 19.52 23.23
CA GLU A 763 20.90 18.89 24.44
C GLU A 763 20.40 19.94 25.45
N LYS A 764 21.07 21.10 25.52
CA LYS A 764 20.61 22.25 26.31
C LYS A 764 19.28 22.81 25.84
N GLU A 765 19.09 22.91 24.52
CA GLU A 765 17.82 23.39 23.94
C GLU A 765 16.67 22.43 24.26
N ARG A 766 16.90 21.12 24.14
CA ARG A 766 15.89 20.09 24.51
C ARG A 766 15.54 20.14 26.00
N ARG A 767 16.54 20.29 26.88
CA ARG A 767 16.33 20.43 28.33
C ARG A 767 15.50 21.66 28.69
N LEU A 768 15.66 22.77 27.96
CA LEU A 768 14.84 23.99 28.14
C LEU A 768 13.37 23.75 27.76
N VAL A 769 13.13 23.06 26.65
CA VAL A 769 11.76 22.71 26.22
C VAL A 769 11.09 21.81 27.25
N TYR A 770 11.78 20.78 27.75
CA TYR A 770 11.24 19.90 28.80
C TYR A 770 10.95 20.64 30.12
N TRP A 771 11.79 21.61 30.49
CA TRP A 771 11.52 22.46 31.65
C TRP A 771 10.24 23.28 31.50
N GLN A 772 9.97 23.84 30.32
CA GLN A 772 8.73 24.58 30.07
C GLN A 772 7.47 23.71 30.25
N PHE A 773 7.52 22.45 29.80
CA PHE A 773 6.43 21.50 30.02
C PHE A 773 6.24 21.18 31.50
N ILE A 774 7.32 20.92 32.24
CA ILE A 774 7.27 20.61 33.69
C ILE A 774 6.73 21.81 34.48
N PHE A 775 7.20 23.01 34.17
CA PHE A 775 6.72 24.25 34.78
C PHE A 775 5.23 24.50 34.48
N GLY A 776 4.81 24.30 33.22
CA GLY A 776 3.42 24.39 32.80
C GLY A 776 2.51 23.38 33.52
N MET A 777 2.96 22.14 33.69
CA MET A 777 2.21 21.12 34.44
C MET A 777 2.04 21.50 35.92
N LEU A 778 3.10 21.96 36.59
CA LEU A 778 3.03 22.35 38.01
C LEU A 778 2.23 23.63 38.24
N THR A 779 2.06 24.46 37.20
CA THR A 779 1.27 25.70 37.26
C THR A 779 -0.21 25.46 36.96
N ASN A 780 -0.53 24.66 35.92
CA ASN A 780 -1.89 24.53 35.40
C ASN A 780 -2.65 23.30 35.90
N SER A 781 -1.96 22.20 36.20
CA SER A 781 -2.63 20.91 36.51
C SER A 781 -2.66 20.58 38.00
N ALA A 782 -1.52 20.65 38.70
CA ALA A 782 -1.45 20.39 40.13
C ALA A 782 -0.22 21.09 40.76
N PRO A 783 -0.38 21.80 41.89
CA PRO A 783 0.69 22.58 42.52
C PRO A 783 1.80 21.73 43.16
N THR A 784 1.59 20.41 43.32
CA THR A 784 2.60 19.47 43.83
C THR A 784 2.44 18.11 43.12
N MET A 785 3.52 17.53 42.60
CA MET A 785 3.45 16.27 41.83
C MET A 785 4.60 15.29 42.16
N PRO A 786 4.34 13.97 42.33
CA PRO A 786 5.39 12.97 42.50
C PRO A 786 6.08 12.62 41.17
N LEU A 787 7.35 12.17 41.23
CA LEU A 787 8.22 11.89 40.07
C LEU A 787 7.54 11.03 39.00
N GLY A 788 6.95 9.90 39.39
CA GLY A 788 6.36 8.94 38.46
C GLY A 788 5.14 9.48 37.71
N GLN A 789 4.36 10.35 38.34
CA GLN A 789 3.23 11.01 37.67
C GLN A 789 3.71 12.05 36.67
N MET A 790 4.80 12.76 36.99
CA MET A 790 5.40 13.75 36.09
C MET A 790 6.03 13.09 34.85
N ALA A 791 6.71 11.96 35.03
CA ALA A 791 7.24 11.17 33.91
C ALA A 791 6.13 10.62 32.99
N MET A 792 5.02 10.16 33.57
CA MET A 792 3.87 9.65 32.81
C MET A 792 3.18 10.76 32.01
N MET A 793 3.02 11.95 32.58
CA MET A 793 2.45 13.09 31.87
C MET A 793 3.39 13.63 30.79
N MET A 794 4.70 13.66 31.02
CA MET A 794 5.68 14.03 29.98
C MET A 794 5.62 13.07 28.77
N LYS A 795 5.46 11.77 29.02
CA LYS A 795 5.28 10.75 27.97
C LYS A 795 3.96 10.89 27.20
N MET A 796 2.93 11.44 27.83
CA MET A 796 1.63 11.66 27.21
C MET A 796 1.57 12.97 26.41
N LEU A 797 2.26 14.02 26.87
CA LEU A 797 2.23 15.36 26.27
C LEU A 797 3.22 15.54 25.12
N ILE A 798 4.24 14.68 24.99
CA ILE A 798 5.22 14.72 23.90
C ILE A 798 4.88 13.62 22.86
N PRO A 799 4.41 13.96 21.65
CA PRO A 799 3.98 12.99 20.63
C PRO A 799 5.11 12.08 20.12
N ASP A 800 6.35 12.57 20.09
CA ASP A 800 7.52 11.83 19.59
C ASP A 800 8.16 10.89 20.63
N GLY A 801 7.54 10.76 21.82
CA GLY A 801 8.04 9.97 22.93
C GLY A 801 9.07 10.70 23.79
N PHE A 802 8.88 10.68 25.11
CA PHE A 802 9.82 11.24 26.07
C PHE A 802 10.99 10.25 26.32
N PRO A 803 12.22 10.57 25.90
CA PRO A 803 13.33 9.61 25.87
C PRO A 803 14.01 9.41 27.23
N TRP A 804 13.74 10.26 28.23
CA TRP A 804 14.39 10.14 29.53
C TRP A 804 13.78 9.03 30.37
N SER A 805 14.68 8.25 30.98
CA SER A 805 14.36 7.36 32.08
C SER A 805 13.94 8.17 33.33
N ASN A 806 13.29 7.50 34.29
CA ASN A 806 12.92 8.14 35.56
C ASN A 806 14.15 8.64 36.33
N GLU A 807 15.31 8.00 36.16
CA GLU A 807 16.58 8.36 36.80
C GLU A 807 17.17 9.65 36.18
N GLU A 808 17.16 9.77 34.86
CA GLU A 808 17.61 10.97 34.15
C GLU A 808 16.70 12.17 34.41
N LEU A 809 15.38 11.97 34.45
CA LEU A 809 14.43 13.02 34.84
C LEU A 809 14.65 13.43 36.31
N GLN A 810 14.97 12.49 37.20
CA GLN A 810 15.28 12.82 38.59
C GLN A 810 16.58 13.62 38.73
N GLU A 811 17.61 13.32 37.93
CA GLU A 811 18.86 14.08 37.88
C GLU A 811 18.63 15.51 37.38
N PHE A 812 17.81 15.68 36.32
CA PHE A 812 17.43 16.99 35.80
C PHE A 812 16.62 17.83 36.82
N LEU A 813 15.68 17.19 37.54
CA LEU A 813 14.93 17.88 38.60
C LEU A 813 15.83 18.24 39.79
N ALA A 814 16.85 17.44 40.09
CA ALA A 814 17.84 17.75 41.12
C ALA A 814 18.70 18.97 40.74
N GLU A 815 19.07 19.11 39.47
CA GLU A 815 19.71 20.31 38.93
C GLU A 815 18.82 21.54 39.11
N LYS A 816 17.53 21.44 38.79
CA LYS A 816 16.55 22.53 38.95
C LYS A 816 16.21 22.88 40.41
N MET A 817 16.32 21.92 41.33
CA MET A 817 16.27 22.17 42.76
C MET A 817 17.51 22.92 43.25
N ALA A 818 18.69 22.61 42.70
CA ALA A 818 19.94 23.33 43.02
C ALA A 818 19.94 24.77 42.50
N GLU A 819 19.26 25.03 41.37
CA GLU A 819 19.02 26.38 40.83
C GLU A 819 17.93 27.16 41.59
N GLY A 820 17.22 26.51 42.52
CA GLY A 820 16.16 27.13 43.34
C GLY A 820 14.86 27.36 42.59
N GLU A 821 14.65 26.73 41.43
CA GLU A 821 13.41 26.84 40.65
C GLU A 821 12.35 25.80 41.07
N LEU A 822 12.74 24.82 41.89
CA LEU A 822 11.90 23.69 42.32
C LEU A 822 12.19 23.30 43.78
N GLU A 823 11.18 22.88 44.54
CA GLU A 823 11.31 22.37 45.92
C GLU A 823 10.71 20.96 46.04
N LEU A 824 11.38 20.08 46.79
CA LEU A 824 10.85 18.77 47.15
C LEU A 824 10.30 18.79 48.58
N VAL A 825 8.99 18.66 48.73
CA VAL A 825 8.32 18.60 50.05
C VAL A 825 7.49 17.33 50.14
N GLY A 826 7.87 16.43 51.05
CA GLY A 826 7.15 15.17 51.29
C GLY A 826 7.12 14.21 50.10
N GLY A 827 8.21 14.15 49.32
CA GLY A 827 8.33 13.26 48.15
C GLY A 827 7.57 13.74 46.89
N LYS A 828 7.08 15.00 46.89
CA LYS A 828 6.43 15.64 45.76
C LYS A 828 7.15 16.94 45.39
N TYR A 829 7.36 17.14 44.09
CA TYR A 829 7.97 18.34 43.53
C TYR A 829 6.94 19.46 43.44
N ARG A 830 7.33 20.67 43.82
CA ARG A 830 6.51 21.88 43.76
C ARG A 830 7.35 23.08 43.35
N LEU A 831 6.70 24.09 42.78
CA LEU A 831 7.37 25.39 42.55
C LEU A 831 7.47 26.16 43.89
N PRO A 832 8.61 26.82 44.18
CA PRO A 832 8.78 27.65 45.36
C PRO A 832 7.80 28.82 45.33
N LYS A 833 7.19 29.15 46.48
CA LYS A 833 6.34 30.34 46.60
C LYS A 833 7.25 31.58 46.57
N LYS A 834 7.13 32.40 45.53
CA LYS A 834 7.65 33.78 45.55
C LYS A 834 6.85 34.65 46.49
#